data_AF-A0A150I3J9-F1
#
_entry.id   AF-A0A150I3J9-F1
#
_cell.length_a   1.000
_cell.length_b   1.000
_cell.length_c   1.000
_cell.angle_alpha   90.00
_cell.angle_beta   90.00
_cell.angle_gamma   90.00
#
_symmetry.space_group_name_H-M   'P 1'
#
loop_
_entity.id
_entity.type
_entity.pdbx_description
1 polymer ?
#
loop_
_entity_poly.entity_id
_entity_poly.type
_entity_poly.pdbx_seq_one_letter_code
_entity_poly.pdbx_strand_id
1 'polypeptide(L)'
;MHESRPYGLFSRGAELTADDVAFIDQYCKKVSNFKQLSNLESVKYTRELPNGGFVVIQDAGGNFRAVAYKPKQIEESRVGTGQVQFTMPMLFSGVIDQGIAYRGRGIEIKLTTICTRRLGGYDQGQPVAAIQELQRFRCPYSEENKAILVPQFAQGLNPDNALYTQYHALKPTWFSGAMAEAAQIVGGFGRQKMEDLPEDPVERAVFTMPPVYLERIKAEIGENVLLPGYSGVPDDEGKIPYSFTFHKTDLISFDDEDNPWLVRVQMSGVWAMPLPIIPITTTQAFSEYIAEVNDTEIEMILERFGGIPSGEGFPDNDMDFIRWMKAGVIIKVCDTSDFYDHSAYSTVCGWSSNLRGTNLINTCYDYVNKYCFGYTYQINLRLSAAQDRGWMKGRSFNDDPPSNPQQVAKYLSGLFDEIGGEGHLAASIRYKIRRVAMTEIESRSSRSGASDVEYWDNYQCEPIASHEGRTSCTNSGYLYGGVRFKLPEPFFTCCINMDFSPRGETEGIYPKVDTIIYAYYIGDELKVVKNFRDERKYHKNVEGSFEDEMIVGSWEQTEYSGYTGLSGEYYSTDFDSRTEIAPTEKYTKIVGRDLGYGKPMARYAFYFWTAGTLFRQRHYTHDRREHTKFNKEIREAFIVPYFQRNAVIYAETERSDREYVKESLKMYSVTDPNSYEIWTYDLEIRNFNNAPKRTGTPFPVDSYPVWAETYNYSNYGSAAEDFADEGDWIGASMPADVTDYANPPGGRTLIQYGGDKPNVEEYEENYEIHPDPKYVLKLSMMETPLEVHTRKHNDQYYKYSPDRWGLTVYEDASKVVFGNASYANISIKTEAETRYRFGYSRLADNKTAHTFIGVINE
;
A
#
# COMPACT_ATOMS: atom_id res chain seq x y z
N MET A 1 3.25 -41.25 0.91
CA MET A 1 4.30 -40.25 0.69
C MET A 1 4.56 -40.26 -0.81
N HIS A 2 4.11 -39.24 -1.56
CA HIS A 2 4.24 -39.26 -3.01
C HIS A 2 5.71 -39.19 -3.44
N GLU A 3 6.02 -39.88 -4.53
CA GLU A 3 7.28 -39.84 -5.26
C GLU A 3 7.60 -38.39 -5.65
N SER A 4 8.88 -38.01 -5.69
CA SER A 4 9.29 -36.63 -6.00
C SER A 4 8.86 -36.25 -7.42
N ARG A 5 7.88 -35.33 -7.52
CA ARG A 5 7.54 -34.68 -8.79
C ARG A 5 8.82 -34.01 -9.34
N PRO A 6 9.19 -34.24 -10.61
CA PRO A 6 10.31 -33.54 -11.23
C PRO A 6 10.09 -32.02 -11.16
N TYR A 7 11.13 -31.29 -10.78
CA TYR A 7 11.12 -29.84 -10.75
C TYR A 7 12.35 -29.31 -11.47
N GLY A 8 12.23 -28.13 -12.08
CA GLY A 8 13.38 -27.45 -12.65
C GLY A 8 14.22 -26.83 -11.53
N LEU A 9 15.44 -27.33 -11.30
CA LEU A 9 16.41 -26.71 -10.41
C LEU A 9 17.34 -25.79 -11.20
N PHE A 10 17.38 -24.52 -10.82
CA PHE A 10 18.29 -23.54 -11.41
C PHE A 10 19.13 -22.93 -10.29
N SER A 11 20.45 -23.03 -10.38
CA SER A 11 21.36 -22.23 -9.54
C SER A 11 21.77 -20.96 -10.27
N ARG A 12 21.73 -19.84 -9.58
CA ARG A 12 22.27 -18.57 -10.03
C ARG A 12 23.42 -18.16 -9.13
N GLY A 13 24.55 -17.91 -9.76
CA GLY A 13 25.78 -17.49 -9.13
C GLY A 13 26.68 -18.68 -8.76
N ALA A 14 27.06 -18.86 -7.50
CA ALA A 14 27.95 -19.95 -7.09
C ALA A 14 27.28 -21.34 -7.24
N GLU A 15 28.10 -22.39 -7.33
CA GLU A 15 27.59 -23.76 -7.34
C GLU A 15 26.92 -24.10 -5.99
N LEU A 16 25.80 -24.82 -6.08
CA LEU A 16 25.09 -25.33 -4.92
C LEU A 16 25.91 -26.45 -4.30
N THR A 17 26.07 -26.41 -2.98
CA THR A 17 26.66 -27.55 -2.27
C THR A 17 25.68 -28.72 -2.22
N ALA A 18 26.16 -29.90 -1.85
CA ALA A 18 25.29 -31.06 -1.63
C ALA A 18 24.20 -30.78 -0.58
N ASP A 19 24.54 -30.01 0.45
CA ASP A 19 23.60 -29.60 1.50
C ASP A 19 22.54 -28.63 0.98
N ASP A 20 22.93 -27.68 0.13
CA ASP A 20 21.98 -26.76 -0.53
C ASP A 20 20.98 -27.55 -1.38
N VAL A 21 21.45 -28.53 -2.17
CA VAL A 21 20.57 -29.37 -3.02
C VAL A 21 19.63 -30.23 -2.16
N ALA A 22 20.15 -30.89 -1.12
CA ALA A 22 19.35 -31.73 -0.23
C ALA A 22 18.26 -30.92 0.51
N PHE A 23 18.60 -29.71 0.93
CA PHE A 23 17.67 -28.76 1.52
C PHE A 23 16.57 -28.38 0.53
N ILE A 24 16.92 -28.03 -0.71
CA ILE A 24 15.96 -27.69 -1.75
C ILE A 24 15.03 -28.86 -2.05
N ASP A 25 15.55 -30.07 -2.21
CA ASP A 25 14.76 -31.29 -2.45
C ASP A 25 13.71 -31.53 -1.36
N GLN A 26 14.10 -31.36 -0.09
CA GLN A 26 13.21 -31.54 1.05
C GLN A 26 12.05 -30.53 1.00
N TYR A 27 12.34 -29.27 0.73
CA TYR A 27 11.32 -28.23 0.68
C TYR A 27 10.44 -28.33 -0.57
N CYS A 28 10.98 -28.74 -1.73
CA CYS A 28 10.18 -29.04 -2.92
C CYS A 28 9.11 -30.10 -2.64
N LYS A 29 9.45 -31.18 -1.92
CA LYS A 29 8.47 -32.20 -1.50
C LYS A 29 7.38 -31.62 -0.60
N LYS A 30 7.76 -30.76 0.36
CA LYS A 30 6.80 -30.09 1.25
C LYS A 30 5.82 -29.22 0.46
N VAL A 31 6.33 -28.41 -0.48
CA VAL A 31 5.51 -27.52 -1.32
C VAL A 31 4.58 -28.30 -2.23
N SER A 32 5.06 -29.34 -2.92
CA SER A 32 4.24 -30.16 -3.82
C SER A 32 3.13 -30.91 -3.07
N ASN A 33 3.46 -31.55 -1.94
CA ASN A 33 2.45 -32.24 -1.12
C ASN A 33 1.40 -31.25 -0.60
N PHE A 34 1.86 -30.07 -0.17
CA PHE A 34 0.98 -29.02 0.31
C PHE A 34 0.01 -28.57 -0.77
N LYS A 35 0.49 -28.24 -1.98
CA LYS A 35 -0.38 -27.79 -3.08
C LYS A 35 -1.46 -28.83 -3.43
N GLN A 36 -1.06 -30.10 -3.56
CA GLN A 36 -1.97 -31.19 -3.95
C GLN A 36 -3.04 -31.46 -2.89
N LEU A 37 -2.63 -31.59 -1.61
CA LEU A 37 -3.57 -31.84 -0.51
C LEU A 37 -4.57 -30.70 -0.33
N SER A 38 -4.20 -29.48 -0.76
CA SER A 38 -4.93 -28.24 -0.50
C SER A 38 -5.67 -27.70 -1.72
N ASN A 39 -5.57 -28.39 -2.86
CA ASN A 39 -6.18 -27.98 -4.14
C ASN A 39 -5.92 -26.51 -4.52
N LEU A 40 -4.69 -26.02 -4.28
CA LEU A 40 -4.31 -24.63 -4.56
C LEU A 40 -3.92 -24.44 -6.02
N GLU A 41 -4.32 -23.33 -6.63
CA GLU A 41 -3.91 -22.98 -8.01
C GLU A 41 -2.42 -22.60 -8.07
N SER A 42 -1.93 -21.89 -7.04
CA SER A 42 -0.56 -21.39 -6.97
C SER A 42 -0.02 -21.43 -5.55
N VAL A 43 1.29 -21.74 -5.42
CA VAL A 43 1.98 -21.63 -4.14
C VAL A 43 3.42 -21.17 -4.35
N LYS A 44 3.92 -20.34 -3.43
CA LYS A 44 5.30 -19.86 -3.37
C LYS A 44 5.86 -20.09 -1.97
N TYR A 45 7.10 -20.54 -1.89
CA TYR A 45 7.89 -20.66 -0.65
C TYR A 45 9.28 -20.10 -0.92
N THR A 46 9.82 -19.39 0.05
CA THR A 46 11.19 -18.88 -0.01
C THR A 46 11.92 -19.26 1.26
N ARG A 47 13.14 -19.78 1.14
CA ARG A 47 13.96 -20.24 2.26
C ARG A 47 15.42 -19.87 2.04
N GLU A 48 16.12 -19.51 3.10
CA GLU A 48 17.57 -19.34 3.05
C GLU A 48 18.27 -20.68 2.91
N LEU A 49 19.39 -20.67 2.19
CA LEU A 49 20.21 -21.84 2.01
C LEU A 49 21.18 -21.97 3.21
N PRO A 50 21.52 -23.20 3.63
CA PRO A 50 22.41 -23.44 4.77
C PRO A 50 23.77 -22.72 4.68
N ASN A 51 24.28 -22.48 3.47
CA ASN A 51 25.58 -21.89 3.20
C ASN A 51 25.50 -20.48 2.58
N GLY A 52 24.40 -19.77 2.85
CA GLY A 52 24.18 -18.41 2.33
C GLY A 52 23.48 -18.37 0.97
N GLY A 53 22.78 -17.25 0.73
CA GLY A 53 21.84 -17.12 -0.37
C GLY A 53 20.46 -17.66 -0.03
N PHE A 54 19.57 -17.74 -1.03
CA PHE A 54 18.19 -18.19 -0.82
C PHE A 54 17.65 -18.97 -2.02
N VAL A 55 16.62 -19.78 -1.77
CA VAL A 55 15.87 -20.49 -2.80
C VAL A 55 14.42 -20.02 -2.82
N VAL A 56 13.92 -19.74 -4.02
CA VAL A 56 12.49 -19.54 -4.28
C VAL A 56 11.94 -20.80 -4.94
N ILE A 57 11.01 -21.46 -4.25
CA ILE A 57 10.28 -22.64 -4.73
C ILE A 57 8.88 -22.19 -5.09
N GLN A 58 8.44 -22.51 -6.30
CA GLN A 58 7.15 -22.09 -6.79
C GLN A 58 6.49 -23.15 -7.66
N ASP A 59 5.20 -23.36 -7.43
CA ASP A 59 4.34 -24.24 -8.22
C ASP A 59 3.06 -23.49 -8.61
N ALA A 60 3.04 -22.89 -9.81
CA ALA A 60 1.92 -22.09 -10.32
C ALA A 60 1.78 -22.28 -11.84
N GLY A 61 0.55 -22.27 -12.35
CA GLY A 61 0.28 -22.33 -13.80
C GLY A 61 0.91 -23.54 -14.52
N GLY A 62 1.07 -24.68 -13.83
CA GLY A 62 1.70 -25.90 -14.37
C GLY A 62 3.23 -25.97 -14.27
N ASN A 63 3.91 -24.87 -13.92
CA ASN A 63 5.36 -24.80 -13.80
C ASN A 63 5.81 -25.03 -12.36
N PHE A 64 6.58 -26.10 -12.11
CA PHE A 64 7.20 -26.39 -10.81
C PHE A 64 8.72 -26.22 -10.89
N ARG A 65 9.26 -25.23 -10.18
CA ARG A 65 10.69 -24.89 -10.21
C ARG A 65 11.21 -24.45 -8.85
N ALA A 66 12.50 -24.68 -8.64
CA ALA A 66 13.29 -24.12 -7.56
C ALA A 66 14.43 -23.29 -8.19
N VAL A 67 14.50 -22.02 -7.81
CA VAL A 67 15.58 -21.13 -8.25
C VAL A 67 16.38 -20.73 -7.03
N ALA A 68 17.61 -21.24 -6.96
CA ALA A 68 18.57 -20.93 -5.92
C ALA A 68 19.47 -19.78 -6.35
N TYR A 69 19.72 -18.86 -5.44
CA TYR A 69 20.53 -17.67 -5.66
C TYR A 69 21.66 -17.70 -4.64
N LYS A 70 22.87 -17.87 -5.14
CA LYS A 70 24.07 -17.95 -4.33
C LYS A 70 25.07 -16.94 -4.88
N PRO A 71 25.55 -15.97 -4.10
CA PRO A 71 26.55 -15.03 -4.59
C PRO A 71 27.77 -15.80 -5.13
N LYS A 72 28.23 -15.51 -6.35
CA LYS A 72 29.57 -15.96 -6.78
C LYS A 72 30.59 -15.21 -5.94
N GLN A 73 31.62 -15.88 -5.45
CA GLN A 73 32.84 -15.17 -5.05
C GLN A 73 33.43 -14.53 -6.31
N ILE A 74 33.32 -13.20 -6.44
CA ILE A 74 34.04 -12.40 -7.42
C ILE A 74 34.55 -11.12 -6.77
N GLU A 75 35.85 -10.93 -7.00
CA GLU A 75 36.75 -9.78 -6.88
C GLU A 75 36.72 -8.89 -5.63
N GLU A 76 37.95 -8.64 -5.16
CA GLU A 76 38.31 -7.85 -3.99
C GLU A 76 37.60 -6.50 -4.00
N SER A 77 36.90 -6.22 -2.90
CA SER A 77 36.45 -4.87 -2.61
C SER A 77 37.67 -3.95 -2.50
N ARG A 78 37.60 -2.80 -3.18
CA ARG A 78 38.58 -1.70 -3.07
C ARG A 78 38.45 -1.00 -1.73
N VAL A 79 38.78 -1.68 -0.64
CA VAL A 79 39.45 -0.95 0.44
C VAL A 79 40.88 -0.78 -0.05
N GLY A 80 41.20 0.43 -0.53
CA GLY A 80 42.57 0.81 -0.86
C GLY A 80 43.48 0.75 0.37
N THR A 81 44.40 1.69 0.55
CA THR A 81 45.25 1.71 1.76
C THR A 81 44.48 1.87 3.08
N GLY A 82 43.15 2.06 3.02
CA GLY A 82 42.26 2.41 4.13
C GLY A 82 42.42 3.88 4.54
N GLN A 83 43.19 4.67 3.79
CA GLN A 83 43.47 6.06 4.09
C GLN A 83 42.51 7.01 3.37
N VAL A 84 42.30 8.17 3.96
CA VAL A 84 41.52 9.25 3.35
C VAL A 84 42.12 9.66 2.00
N GLN A 85 41.26 9.75 0.99
CA GLN A 85 41.58 10.35 -0.30
C GLN A 85 41.09 11.81 -0.34
N PHE A 86 41.91 12.71 -0.88
CA PHE A 86 41.60 14.14 -1.03
C PHE A 86 41.05 14.46 -2.42
N THR A 87 40.18 13.62 -2.93
CA THR A 87 39.56 13.74 -4.27
C THR A 87 38.04 13.74 -4.14
N MET A 88 37.36 14.57 -4.92
CA MET A 88 35.90 14.60 -4.98
C MET A 88 35.41 14.14 -6.36
N PRO A 89 34.62 13.06 -6.45
CA PRO A 89 33.95 12.69 -7.69
C PRO A 89 32.92 13.75 -8.08
N MET A 90 32.67 13.90 -9.38
CA MET A 90 31.59 14.76 -9.87
C MET A 90 30.24 14.10 -9.59
N LEU A 91 29.34 14.84 -8.94
CA LEU A 91 27.96 14.43 -8.70
C LEU A 91 27.04 15.02 -9.77
N PHE A 92 26.32 14.17 -10.50
CA PHE A 92 25.28 14.59 -11.44
C PHE A 92 23.91 14.56 -10.77
N SER A 93 23.05 15.50 -11.16
CA SER A 93 21.65 15.54 -10.72
C SER A 93 20.73 15.72 -11.91
N GLY A 94 19.68 14.90 -11.98
CA GLY A 94 18.79 14.89 -13.15
C GLY A 94 17.87 13.68 -13.23
N VAL A 95 17.26 13.52 -14.40
CA VAL A 95 16.35 12.40 -14.71
C VAL A 95 16.85 11.58 -15.90
N ILE A 96 16.68 10.26 -15.79
CA ILE A 96 16.94 9.27 -16.85
C ILE A 96 15.61 8.59 -17.18
N ASP A 97 15.16 8.76 -18.42
CA ASP A 97 13.89 8.23 -18.91
C ASP A 97 14.05 6.77 -19.42
N GLN A 98 15.18 6.47 -20.07
CA GLN A 98 15.49 5.16 -20.65
C GLN A 98 16.82 4.62 -20.12
N GLY A 99 16.74 3.66 -19.20
CA GLY A 99 17.92 3.01 -18.60
C GLY A 99 18.51 1.83 -19.39
N ILE A 100 18.03 1.53 -20.61
CA ILE A 100 18.63 0.49 -21.47
C ILE A 100 19.42 1.16 -22.57
N ALA A 101 20.74 0.94 -22.57
CA ALA A 101 21.64 1.40 -23.61
C ALA A 101 21.65 0.38 -24.77
N TYR A 102 21.33 0.84 -25.98
CA TYR A 102 21.34 0.01 -27.19
C TYR A 102 22.49 0.41 -28.11
N ARG A 103 23.10 -0.59 -28.77
CA ARG A 103 24.12 -0.38 -29.82
C ARG A 103 25.29 0.51 -29.36
N GLY A 104 25.73 0.34 -28.13
CA GLY A 104 26.84 1.10 -27.55
C GLY A 104 26.57 2.58 -27.25
N ARG A 105 25.33 3.08 -27.42
CA ARG A 105 24.99 4.46 -27.08
C ARG A 105 25.12 4.77 -25.60
N GLY A 106 25.33 6.05 -25.28
CA GLY A 106 25.31 6.52 -23.91
C GLY A 106 23.90 6.50 -23.35
N ILE A 107 23.78 6.80 -22.06
CA ILE A 107 22.48 7.02 -21.42
C ILE A 107 22.14 8.52 -21.52
N GLU A 108 20.95 8.80 -22.03
CA GLU A 108 20.43 10.17 -22.05
C GLU A 108 20.02 10.59 -20.65
N ILE A 109 20.51 11.74 -20.23
CA ILE A 109 20.18 12.37 -18.95
C ILE A 109 19.76 13.82 -19.19
N LYS A 110 18.68 14.22 -18.52
CA LYS A 110 18.25 15.62 -18.44
C LYS A 110 18.64 16.18 -17.06
N LEU A 111 19.63 17.05 -17.07
CA LEU A 111 20.29 17.64 -15.92
C LEU A 111 19.49 18.79 -15.30
N THR A 112 19.63 18.97 -13.99
CA THR A 112 19.16 20.16 -13.26
C THR A 112 19.99 21.39 -13.64
N THR A 113 19.46 22.60 -13.40
CA THR A 113 20.21 23.85 -13.66
C THR A 113 21.43 23.98 -12.76
N ILE A 114 21.37 23.53 -11.51
CA ILE A 114 22.53 23.58 -10.60
C ILE A 114 23.60 22.60 -11.09
N CYS A 115 23.23 21.38 -11.51
CA CYS A 115 24.17 20.43 -12.08
C CYS A 115 24.83 20.95 -13.37
N THR A 116 24.08 21.61 -14.27
CA THR A 116 24.71 22.17 -15.49
C THR A 116 25.72 23.26 -15.18
N ARG A 117 25.44 24.08 -14.16
CA ARG A 117 26.37 25.10 -13.66
C ARG A 117 27.60 24.46 -12.98
N ARG A 118 27.41 23.43 -12.15
CA ARG A 118 28.50 22.66 -11.50
C ARG A 118 29.46 22.08 -12.54
N LEU A 119 28.94 21.42 -13.56
CA LEU A 119 29.73 20.85 -14.66
C LEU A 119 30.44 21.93 -15.49
N GLY A 120 29.86 23.13 -15.56
CA GLY A 120 30.47 24.30 -16.18
C GLY A 120 31.56 24.99 -15.35
N GLY A 121 31.86 24.54 -14.13
CA GLY A 121 32.83 25.19 -13.24
C GLY A 121 32.25 26.39 -12.47
N TYR A 122 30.95 26.39 -12.19
CA TYR A 122 30.23 27.47 -11.53
C TYR A 122 30.44 28.83 -12.21
N ASP A 123 30.82 29.86 -11.45
CA ASP A 123 30.98 31.24 -11.95
C ASP A 123 32.21 31.42 -12.85
N GLN A 124 33.12 30.43 -12.88
CA GLN A 124 34.34 30.48 -13.70
C GLN A 124 34.14 30.00 -15.14
N GLY A 125 32.98 29.42 -15.45
CA GLY A 125 32.67 28.93 -16.79
C GLY A 125 31.22 29.12 -17.19
N GLN A 126 30.81 28.43 -18.26
CA GLN A 126 29.45 28.49 -18.78
C GLN A 126 28.72 27.19 -18.45
N PRO A 127 27.42 27.24 -18.08
CA PRO A 127 26.64 26.04 -17.89
C PRO A 127 26.66 25.15 -19.13
N VAL A 128 26.78 23.83 -18.92
CA VAL A 128 26.71 22.85 -20.01
C VAL A 128 25.27 22.69 -20.51
N ALA A 129 25.09 22.03 -21.65
CA ALA A 129 23.74 21.73 -22.15
C ALA A 129 22.97 20.84 -21.17
N ALA A 130 21.66 21.11 -21.01
CA ALA A 130 20.83 20.39 -20.05
C ALA A 130 20.56 18.93 -20.40
N ILE A 131 20.62 18.56 -21.68
CA ILE A 131 20.46 17.17 -22.13
C ILE A 131 21.84 16.67 -22.58
N GLN A 132 22.26 15.53 -22.03
CA GLN A 132 23.53 14.87 -22.33
C GLN A 132 23.28 13.40 -22.65
N GLU A 133 24.06 12.81 -23.57
CA GLU A 133 24.11 11.36 -23.79
C GLU A 133 25.50 10.87 -23.38
N LEU A 134 25.59 10.13 -22.25
CA LEU A 134 26.88 9.86 -21.59
C LEU A 134 27.18 8.37 -21.43
N GLN A 135 28.40 7.96 -21.79
CA GLN A 135 28.96 6.63 -21.53
C GLN A 135 29.23 6.42 -20.04
N ARG A 136 29.48 7.50 -19.28
CA ARG A 136 29.63 7.47 -17.82
C ARG A 136 28.47 6.78 -17.10
N PHE A 137 27.26 6.87 -17.64
CA PHE A 137 26.04 6.28 -17.06
C PHE A 137 25.70 4.88 -17.62
N ARG A 138 26.59 4.26 -18.40
CA ARG A 138 26.50 2.83 -18.76
C ARG A 138 26.93 1.93 -17.58
N CYS A 139 26.34 2.15 -16.41
CA CYS A 139 26.66 1.43 -15.18
C CYS A 139 25.95 0.07 -15.16
N PRO A 140 26.67 -1.06 -15.11
CA PRO A 140 26.05 -2.36 -14.91
C PRO A 140 25.43 -2.46 -13.51
N TYR A 141 24.52 -3.42 -13.32
CA TYR A 141 24.06 -3.79 -11.99
C TYR A 141 25.19 -4.48 -11.20
N SER A 142 25.12 -4.42 -9.86
CA SER A 142 25.79 -5.42 -9.02
C SER A 142 25.25 -6.83 -9.34
N GLU A 143 26.02 -7.87 -9.05
CA GLU A 143 25.63 -9.25 -9.42
C GLU A 143 24.29 -9.69 -8.80
N GLU A 144 24.02 -9.30 -7.55
CA GLU A 144 22.75 -9.55 -6.87
C GLU A 144 21.59 -8.83 -7.58
N ASN A 145 21.74 -7.52 -7.82
CA ASN A 145 20.70 -6.73 -8.46
C ASN A 145 20.47 -7.17 -9.92
N LYS A 146 21.51 -7.59 -10.64
CA LYS A 146 21.43 -8.17 -11.98
C LYS A 146 20.57 -9.43 -11.99
N ALA A 147 20.79 -10.32 -11.01
CA ALA A 147 20.06 -11.58 -10.92
C ALA A 147 18.55 -11.39 -10.70
N ILE A 148 18.15 -10.29 -10.06
CA ILE A 148 16.77 -9.96 -9.68
C ILE A 148 16.08 -9.11 -10.76
N LEU A 149 16.73 -8.04 -11.21
CA LEU A 149 16.09 -6.96 -11.98
C LEU A 149 16.26 -7.09 -13.49
N VAL A 150 17.22 -7.87 -13.98
CA VAL A 150 17.42 -8.09 -15.42
C VAL A 150 16.63 -9.31 -15.87
N PRO A 151 15.76 -9.20 -16.90
CA PRO A 151 15.01 -10.33 -17.43
C PRO A 151 15.93 -11.49 -17.81
N GLN A 152 15.50 -12.73 -17.55
CA GLN A 152 16.37 -13.91 -17.70
C GLN A 152 16.98 -14.05 -19.10
N PHE A 153 16.19 -13.78 -20.15
CA PHE A 153 16.68 -13.85 -21.53
C PHE A 153 17.74 -12.80 -21.86
N ALA A 154 17.82 -11.72 -21.06
CA ALA A 154 18.69 -10.58 -21.28
C ALA A 154 20.02 -10.66 -20.49
N GLN A 155 20.14 -11.55 -19.49
CA GLN A 155 21.31 -11.59 -18.59
C GLN A 155 22.63 -11.98 -19.27
N GLY A 156 22.56 -12.66 -20.42
CA GLY A 156 23.72 -13.08 -21.23
C GLY A 156 23.92 -12.29 -22.51
N LEU A 157 23.18 -11.20 -22.72
CA LEU A 157 23.35 -10.37 -23.92
C LEU A 157 24.70 -9.67 -23.91
N ASN A 158 25.28 -9.49 -25.10
CA ASN A 158 26.47 -8.67 -25.27
C ASN A 158 26.13 -7.20 -24.91
N PRO A 159 26.84 -6.57 -23.95
CA PRO A 159 26.62 -5.19 -23.52
C PRO A 159 26.68 -4.14 -24.66
N ASP A 160 27.37 -4.42 -25.75
CA ASP A 160 27.43 -3.53 -26.92
C ASP A 160 26.14 -3.55 -27.73
N ASN A 161 25.40 -4.66 -27.71
CA ASN A 161 24.10 -4.76 -28.38
C ASN A 161 23.00 -4.14 -27.51
N ALA A 162 22.91 -4.59 -26.26
CA ALA A 162 21.94 -4.10 -25.28
C ALA A 162 22.50 -4.28 -23.87
N LEU A 163 22.69 -3.17 -23.17
CA LEU A 163 23.06 -3.14 -21.76
C LEU A 163 21.89 -2.63 -20.92
N TYR A 164 21.38 -3.49 -20.05
CA TYR A 164 20.47 -3.09 -18.99
C TYR A 164 21.31 -2.44 -17.89
N THR A 165 21.28 -1.10 -17.83
CA THR A 165 21.99 -0.37 -16.78
C THR A 165 21.18 -0.40 -15.48
N GLN A 166 21.85 -0.12 -14.36
CA GLN A 166 21.17 -0.03 -13.06
C GLN A 166 19.97 0.94 -13.08
N TYR A 167 20.02 1.99 -13.90
CA TYR A 167 18.97 2.99 -14.04
C TYR A 167 17.69 2.48 -14.73
N HIS A 168 17.68 1.27 -15.28
CA HIS A 168 16.47 0.70 -15.87
C HIS A 168 15.43 0.34 -14.80
N ALA A 169 15.85 -0.39 -13.76
CA ALA A 169 14.94 -1.00 -12.81
C ALA A 169 15.35 -0.83 -11.34
N LEU A 170 16.59 -0.43 -11.01
CA LEU A 170 17.00 -0.12 -9.63
C LEU A 170 16.55 1.30 -9.25
N LYS A 171 15.25 1.48 -9.08
CA LYS A 171 14.70 2.77 -8.63
C LYS A 171 15.01 3.01 -7.15
N PRO A 172 15.28 4.27 -6.72
CA PRO A 172 15.52 4.59 -5.31
C PRO A 172 14.38 4.19 -4.38
N THR A 173 13.15 4.14 -4.90
CA THR A 173 11.92 3.74 -4.22
C THR A 173 11.77 2.23 -4.00
N TRP A 174 12.76 1.45 -4.47
CA TRP A 174 13.00 0.13 -3.90
C TRP A 174 13.57 0.19 -2.51
N PHE A 175 14.18 1.28 -2.04
CA PHE A 175 14.68 1.41 -0.68
C PHE A 175 13.68 2.19 0.19
N SER A 176 13.92 2.25 1.50
CA SER A 176 13.05 2.95 2.45
C SER A 176 13.83 3.93 3.31
N GLY A 177 13.13 4.95 3.84
CA GLY A 177 13.70 6.03 4.62
C GLY A 177 14.89 6.72 3.94
N ALA A 178 15.90 7.06 4.73
CA ALA A 178 17.12 7.71 4.26
C ALA A 178 17.94 6.88 3.25
N MET A 179 17.76 5.56 3.19
CA MET A 179 18.43 4.75 2.16
C MET A 179 17.88 5.01 0.75
N ALA A 180 16.58 5.35 0.62
CA ALA A 180 16.04 5.78 -0.67
C ALA A 180 16.70 7.07 -1.14
N GLU A 181 16.90 8.03 -0.22
CA GLU A 181 17.58 9.30 -0.50
C GLU A 181 19.03 9.05 -0.93
N ALA A 182 19.79 8.23 -0.19
CA ALA A 182 21.16 7.89 -0.51
C ALA A 182 21.29 7.16 -1.85
N ALA A 183 20.39 6.20 -2.15
CA ALA A 183 20.38 5.51 -3.43
C ALA A 183 20.12 6.46 -4.61
N GLN A 184 19.26 7.48 -4.43
CA GLN A 184 19.05 8.53 -5.44
C GLN A 184 20.33 9.35 -5.64
N ILE A 185 20.95 9.81 -4.55
CA ILE A 185 22.18 10.63 -4.58
C ILE A 185 23.31 9.87 -5.28
N VAL A 186 23.61 8.65 -4.82
CA VAL A 186 24.72 7.81 -5.32
C VAL A 186 24.54 7.45 -6.78
N GLY A 187 23.30 7.32 -7.26
CA GLY A 187 23.01 7.16 -8.68
C GLY A 187 23.57 8.28 -9.57
N GLY A 188 23.93 9.44 -8.99
CA GLY A 188 24.51 10.57 -9.69
C GLY A 188 26.01 10.48 -9.99
N PHE A 189 26.75 9.51 -9.45
CA PHE A 189 28.20 9.44 -9.67
C PHE A 189 28.61 8.87 -11.03
N GLY A 190 27.90 7.84 -11.49
CA GLY A 190 28.27 7.06 -12.67
C GLY A 190 29.64 6.36 -12.53
N ARG A 191 30.24 5.94 -13.64
CA ARG A 191 31.58 5.32 -13.67
C ARG A 191 32.67 6.31 -13.25
N GLN A 192 33.66 5.86 -12.49
CA GLN A 192 34.78 6.67 -11.97
C GLN A 192 36.13 6.43 -12.65
N LYS A 193 36.27 5.38 -13.47
CA LYS A 193 37.47 5.16 -14.29
C LYS A 193 37.50 6.11 -15.49
N MET A 194 38.07 7.29 -15.30
CA MET A 194 38.02 8.37 -16.31
C MET A 194 38.79 8.02 -17.59
N GLU A 195 39.85 7.21 -17.50
CA GLU A 195 40.60 6.72 -18.66
C GLU A 195 39.76 5.86 -19.62
N ASP A 196 38.72 5.19 -19.11
CA ASP A 196 37.82 4.34 -19.90
C ASP A 196 36.68 5.11 -20.56
N LEU A 197 36.55 6.41 -20.26
CA LEU A 197 35.49 7.27 -20.79
C LEU A 197 35.98 8.07 -22.01
N PRO A 198 35.07 8.50 -22.92
CA PRO A 198 35.43 9.36 -24.04
C PRO A 198 36.18 10.63 -23.60
N GLU A 199 37.04 11.18 -24.47
CA GLU A 199 37.73 12.45 -24.24
C GLU A 199 36.76 13.64 -24.37
N ASP A 200 35.86 13.77 -23.42
CA ASP A 200 34.85 14.82 -23.35
C ASP A 200 34.85 15.48 -21.96
N PRO A 201 34.73 16.83 -21.86
CA PRO A 201 34.78 17.53 -20.57
C PRO A 201 33.68 17.13 -19.59
N VAL A 202 32.50 16.71 -20.06
CA VAL A 202 31.38 16.26 -19.22
C VAL A 202 31.57 14.80 -18.82
N GLU A 203 31.97 13.93 -19.77
CA GLU A 203 32.25 12.52 -19.48
C GLU A 203 33.32 12.38 -18.39
N ARG A 204 34.45 13.09 -18.54
CA ARG A 204 35.60 13.05 -17.62
C ARG A 204 35.57 14.13 -16.53
N ALA A 205 34.39 14.70 -16.26
CA ALA A 205 34.26 15.74 -15.24
C ALA A 205 34.65 15.22 -13.84
N VAL A 206 35.49 15.98 -13.14
CA VAL A 206 35.87 15.80 -11.74
C VAL A 206 35.56 17.08 -10.99
N PHE A 207 35.11 16.98 -9.74
CA PHE A 207 34.81 18.16 -8.96
C PHE A 207 36.12 18.86 -8.55
N THR A 208 36.26 20.12 -8.97
CA THR A 208 37.45 20.92 -8.68
C THR A 208 37.13 22.01 -7.67
N MET A 209 38.08 22.26 -6.77
CA MET A 209 37.98 23.28 -5.74
C MET A 209 39.17 24.22 -5.83
N PRO A 210 39.01 25.51 -5.45
CA PRO A 210 40.13 26.42 -5.32
C PRO A 210 41.19 25.87 -4.35
N PRO A 211 42.51 26.02 -4.64
CA PRO A 211 43.57 25.52 -3.78
C PRO A 211 43.50 25.98 -2.32
N VAL A 212 42.97 27.19 -2.08
CA VAL A 212 42.78 27.75 -0.72
C VAL A 212 41.87 26.87 0.14
N TYR A 213 40.78 26.37 -0.43
CA TYR A 213 39.88 25.46 0.29
C TYR A 213 40.52 24.09 0.47
N LEU A 214 41.22 23.57 -0.54
CA LEU A 214 41.88 22.25 -0.44
C LEU A 214 42.92 22.18 0.68
N GLU A 215 43.72 23.23 0.89
CA GLU A 215 44.70 23.28 1.98
C GLU A 215 44.02 23.35 3.35
N ARG A 216 42.91 24.08 3.48
CA ARG A 216 42.10 24.09 4.71
C ARG A 216 41.48 22.73 5.01
N ILE A 217 40.93 22.06 3.99
CA ILE A 217 40.37 20.71 4.09
C ILE A 217 41.43 19.72 4.60
N LYS A 218 42.64 19.74 4.02
CA LYS A 218 43.75 18.89 4.47
C LYS A 218 44.13 19.17 5.93
N ALA A 219 44.14 20.43 6.33
CA ALA A 219 44.44 20.82 7.70
C ALA A 219 43.36 20.36 8.70
N GLU A 220 42.07 20.43 8.32
CA GLU A 220 40.95 19.99 9.16
C GLU A 220 40.91 18.47 9.36
N ILE A 221 41.13 17.69 8.29
CA ILE A 221 41.15 16.22 8.37
C ILE A 221 42.44 15.72 9.05
N GLY A 222 43.58 16.32 8.70
CA GLY A 222 44.90 15.89 9.13
C GLY A 222 45.52 14.82 8.22
N GLU A 223 46.78 14.49 8.50
CA GLU A 223 47.55 13.54 7.70
C GLU A 223 47.33 12.09 8.16
N ASN A 224 47.45 11.16 7.21
CA ASN A 224 47.46 9.71 7.44
C ASN A 224 46.20 9.15 8.15
N VAL A 225 45.04 9.79 8.10
CA VAL A 225 43.79 9.29 8.72
C VAL A 225 43.34 7.97 8.07
N LEU A 226 42.96 6.98 8.90
CA LEU A 226 42.38 5.70 8.45
C LEU A 226 40.86 5.68 8.64
N LEU A 227 40.17 5.12 7.65
CA LEU A 227 38.72 4.99 7.59
C LEU A 227 38.23 3.62 8.11
N PRO A 228 37.03 3.55 8.71
CA PRO A 228 36.49 2.34 9.32
C PRO A 228 35.74 1.47 8.30
N GLY A 229 36.45 0.60 7.59
CA GLY A 229 35.82 -0.43 6.75
C GLY A 229 35.42 -0.03 5.34
N TYR A 230 35.75 1.20 4.93
CA TYR A 230 35.45 1.74 3.60
C TYR A 230 36.60 2.65 3.12
N SER A 231 36.53 3.12 1.88
CA SER A 231 37.58 3.93 1.22
C SER A 231 37.19 5.40 1.00
N GLY A 232 35.90 5.71 1.01
CA GLY A 232 35.37 7.06 0.90
C GLY A 232 35.25 7.51 -0.55
N VAL A 233 35.20 6.56 -1.50
CA VAL A 233 35.08 6.82 -2.93
C VAL A 233 33.98 5.95 -3.56
N PRO A 234 33.28 6.43 -4.61
CA PRO A 234 32.29 5.63 -5.30
C PRO A 234 32.90 4.44 -6.05
N ASP A 235 32.05 3.47 -6.39
CA ASP A 235 32.43 2.32 -7.22
C ASP A 235 32.96 2.75 -8.60
N ASP A 236 34.05 2.13 -9.03
CA ASP A 236 34.72 2.42 -10.29
C ASP A 236 33.81 2.27 -11.52
N GLU A 237 32.92 1.27 -11.51
CA GLU A 237 31.93 1.01 -12.58
C GLU A 237 30.58 1.71 -12.31
N GLY A 238 30.50 2.50 -11.23
CA GLY A 238 29.31 3.20 -10.79
C GLY A 238 28.20 2.30 -10.26
N LYS A 239 28.50 1.07 -9.83
CA LYS A 239 27.52 0.12 -9.30
C LYS A 239 26.98 0.59 -7.95
N ILE A 240 25.67 0.42 -7.75
CA ILE A 240 25.03 0.56 -6.43
C ILE A 240 24.91 -0.83 -5.78
N PRO A 241 25.63 -1.10 -4.66
CA PRO A 241 25.70 -2.42 -4.05
C PRO A 241 24.57 -2.69 -3.03
N TYR A 242 23.76 -1.68 -2.68
CA TYR A 242 22.71 -1.82 -1.66
C TYR A 242 21.64 -2.85 -2.04
N SER A 243 21.19 -3.62 -1.06
CA SER A 243 20.09 -4.58 -1.21
C SER A 243 18.80 -4.09 -0.55
N PHE A 244 17.68 -4.42 -1.16
CA PHE A 244 16.32 -4.05 -0.72
C PHE A 244 15.41 -5.27 -0.57
N THR A 245 16.00 -6.46 -0.61
CA THR A 245 15.28 -7.73 -0.63
C THR A 245 14.79 -8.11 0.76
N PHE A 246 13.87 -9.08 0.82
CA PHE A 246 13.42 -9.65 2.09
C PHE A 246 14.59 -10.20 2.92
N HIS A 247 15.49 -10.95 2.26
CA HIS A 247 16.60 -11.66 2.91
C HIS A 247 17.76 -10.76 3.33
N LYS A 248 17.95 -9.65 2.62
CA LYS A 248 18.99 -8.67 2.91
C LYS A 248 18.45 -7.29 2.60
N THR A 249 18.25 -6.48 3.64
CA THR A 249 17.83 -5.08 3.48
C THR A 249 18.89 -4.17 4.06
N ASP A 250 19.44 -3.30 3.23
CA ASP A 250 20.30 -2.20 3.63
C ASP A 250 19.44 -0.94 3.87
N LEU A 251 19.74 -0.25 4.96
CA LEU A 251 19.03 0.93 5.47
C LEU A 251 20.04 1.94 6.03
N ILE A 252 19.61 3.18 6.24
CA ILE A 252 20.39 4.19 6.95
C ILE A 252 19.64 4.56 8.22
N SER A 253 20.35 4.56 9.34
CA SER A 253 19.85 4.98 10.65
C SER A 253 20.77 6.06 11.23
N PHE A 254 20.20 7.02 11.96
CA PHE A 254 20.96 8.11 12.57
C PHE A 254 21.16 7.85 14.06
N ASP A 255 22.36 8.12 14.57
CA ASP A 255 22.66 8.04 16.00
C ASP A 255 22.14 9.25 16.79
N ASP A 256 22.50 9.31 18.06
CA ASP A 256 22.13 10.37 19.01
C ASP A 256 22.82 11.72 18.76
N GLU A 257 23.81 11.77 17.86
CA GLU A 257 24.48 12.99 17.38
C GLU A 257 24.15 13.29 15.91
N ASP A 258 23.10 12.66 15.36
CA ASP A 258 22.69 12.78 13.96
C ASP A 258 23.75 12.34 12.93
N ASN A 259 24.74 11.52 13.32
CA ASN A 259 25.63 10.89 12.34
C ASN A 259 24.97 9.65 11.72
N PRO A 260 25.11 9.45 10.40
CA PRO A 260 24.49 8.33 9.72
C PRO A 260 25.30 7.03 9.85
N TRP A 261 24.57 5.93 10.04
CA TRP A 261 25.06 4.56 10.06
C TRP A 261 24.41 3.75 8.95
N LEU A 262 25.23 2.97 8.23
CA LEU A 262 24.75 1.95 7.32
C LEU A 262 24.30 0.74 8.14
N VAL A 263 23.05 0.34 8.00
CA VAL A 263 22.44 -0.78 8.71
C VAL A 263 22.06 -1.88 7.72
N ARG A 264 22.44 -3.13 8.02
CA ARG A 264 22.03 -4.32 7.26
C ARG A 264 21.19 -5.24 8.12
N VAL A 265 19.99 -5.54 7.66
CA VAL A 265 19.10 -6.54 8.25
C VAL A 265 19.13 -7.80 7.40
N GLN A 266 19.52 -8.91 8.02
CA GLN A 266 19.60 -10.24 7.40
C GLN A 266 19.41 -11.34 8.46
N MET A 267 19.39 -12.62 8.10
CA MET A 267 19.17 -13.73 9.05
C MET A 267 20.15 -13.77 10.22
N SER A 268 21.42 -13.39 10.02
CA SER A 268 22.43 -13.39 11.08
C SER A 268 22.27 -12.27 12.10
N GLY A 269 21.35 -11.33 11.87
CA GLY A 269 21.02 -10.22 12.76
C GLY A 269 20.91 -8.88 12.05
N VAL A 270 20.80 -7.83 12.87
CA VAL A 270 20.96 -6.44 12.45
C VAL A 270 22.40 -6.03 12.71
N TRP A 271 23.06 -5.51 11.68
CA TRP A 271 24.45 -5.07 11.71
C TRP A 271 24.54 -3.60 11.37
N ALA A 272 25.43 -2.86 12.04
CA ALA A 272 25.67 -1.45 11.79
C ALA A 272 27.16 -1.17 11.58
N MET A 273 27.48 -0.25 10.68
CA MET A 273 28.79 0.39 10.55
C MET A 273 28.61 1.87 10.19
N PRO A 274 29.59 2.76 10.44
CA PRO A 274 29.50 4.15 10.01
C PRO A 274 29.17 4.22 8.52
N LEU A 275 28.25 5.08 8.11
CA LEU A 275 27.90 5.21 6.70
C LEU A 275 29.15 5.63 5.92
N PRO A 276 29.52 4.92 4.84
CA PRO A 276 30.60 5.36 3.97
C PRO A 276 30.28 6.73 3.34
N ILE A 277 31.14 7.69 3.63
CA ILE A 277 31.04 9.10 3.20
C ILE A 277 32.34 9.57 2.58
N ILE A 278 32.26 10.51 1.65
CA ILE A 278 33.43 11.14 1.01
C ILE A 278 34.09 12.09 2.02
N PRO A 279 35.29 11.80 2.56
CA PRO A 279 35.79 12.45 3.77
C PRO A 279 35.92 13.97 3.66
N ILE A 280 36.40 14.48 2.52
CA ILE A 280 36.60 15.92 2.31
C ILE A 280 35.29 16.72 2.40
N THR A 281 34.15 16.08 2.15
CA THR A 281 32.84 16.73 2.18
C THR A 281 32.29 16.95 3.59
N THR A 282 32.94 16.38 4.61
CA THR A 282 32.56 16.54 6.02
C THR A 282 33.16 17.78 6.69
N THR A 283 34.05 18.48 5.98
CA THR A 283 34.82 19.60 6.52
C THR A 283 34.05 20.92 6.46
N GLN A 284 34.35 21.83 7.38
CA GLN A 284 33.76 23.17 7.40
C GLN A 284 34.19 23.96 6.15
N ALA A 285 35.47 23.86 5.77
CA ALA A 285 35.98 24.50 4.55
C ALA A 285 35.23 24.05 3.28
N PHE A 286 34.82 22.79 3.17
CA PHE A 286 34.02 22.32 2.05
C PHE A 286 32.61 22.94 2.07
N SER A 287 31.94 22.91 3.22
CA SER A 287 30.61 23.51 3.38
C SER A 287 30.59 25.00 3.03
N GLU A 288 31.60 25.76 3.46
CA GLU A 288 31.74 27.18 3.12
C GLU A 288 31.88 27.42 1.61
N TYR A 289 32.68 26.60 0.91
CA TYR A 289 32.83 26.72 -0.53
C TYR A 289 31.53 26.44 -1.27
N ILE A 290 30.80 25.39 -0.87
CA ILE A 290 29.51 25.04 -1.48
C ILE A 290 28.50 26.18 -1.31
N ALA A 291 28.47 26.81 -0.12
CA ALA A 291 27.64 27.98 0.13
C ALA A 291 28.06 29.21 -0.68
N GLU A 292 29.36 29.43 -0.86
CA GLU A 292 29.89 30.51 -1.70
C GLU A 292 29.41 30.38 -3.15
N VAL A 293 29.45 29.16 -3.72
CA VAL A 293 28.98 28.90 -5.10
C VAL A 293 27.45 28.70 -5.19
N ASN A 294 26.75 28.76 -4.05
CA ASN A 294 25.30 28.61 -3.94
C ASN A 294 24.79 27.30 -4.58
N ASP A 295 25.49 26.18 -4.35
CA ASP A 295 25.08 24.86 -4.84
C ASP A 295 24.11 24.20 -3.85
N THR A 296 22.84 24.59 -3.94
CA THR A 296 21.77 24.14 -3.03
C THR A 296 21.44 22.65 -3.14
N GLU A 297 21.98 21.94 -4.13
CA GLU A 297 21.86 20.48 -4.21
C GLU A 297 22.86 19.82 -3.25
N ILE A 298 24.14 20.19 -3.30
CA ILE A 298 25.16 19.64 -2.41
C ILE A 298 24.91 20.07 -0.96
N GLU A 299 24.51 21.33 -0.71
CA GLU A 299 24.16 21.81 0.64
C GLU A 299 23.13 20.90 1.30
N MET A 300 22.07 20.53 0.58
CA MET A 300 21.02 19.68 1.10
C MET A 300 21.53 18.28 1.49
N ILE A 301 22.50 17.73 0.76
CA ILE A 301 23.14 16.46 1.11
C ILE A 301 23.93 16.61 2.42
N LEU A 302 24.70 17.70 2.55
CA LEU A 302 25.50 17.98 3.74
C LEU A 302 24.61 18.17 4.98
N GLU A 303 23.49 18.87 4.86
CA GLU A 303 22.51 19.04 5.93
C GLU A 303 21.89 17.69 6.35
N ARG A 304 21.65 16.79 5.39
CA ARG A 304 20.99 15.51 5.67
C ARG A 304 21.91 14.44 6.25
N PHE A 305 23.14 14.33 5.75
CA PHE A 305 24.06 13.22 6.06
C PHE A 305 25.37 13.67 6.73
N GLY A 306 25.58 14.98 6.89
CA GLY A 306 26.84 15.53 7.41
C GLY A 306 28.04 15.26 6.51
N GLY A 307 27.82 14.96 5.23
CA GLY A 307 28.80 14.54 4.23
C GLY A 307 28.12 13.80 3.09
N ILE A 308 28.73 13.75 1.90
CA ILE A 308 28.15 13.05 0.75
C ILE A 308 28.38 11.54 0.89
N PRO A 309 27.31 10.70 0.88
CA PRO A 309 27.47 9.24 0.87
C PRO A 309 28.31 8.78 -0.33
N SER A 310 29.28 7.88 -0.13
CA SER A 310 30.15 7.41 -1.22
C SER A 310 29.47 6.40 -2.14
N GLY A 311 28.46 5.69 -1.63
CA GLY A 311 27.82 4.57 -2.34
C GLY A 311 28.37 3.20 -1.98
N GLU A 312 29.43 3.13 -1.18
CA GLU A 312 29.98 1.88 -0.68
C GLU A 312 28.98 1.19 0.27
N GLY A 313 28.98 -0.14 0.23
CA GLY A 313 28.20 -0.99 1.13
C GLY A 313 29.07 -1.62 2.23
N PHE A 314 28.49 -2.58 2.96
CA PHE A 314 29.29 -3.51 3.76
C PHE A 314 30.25 -4.30 2.87
N PRO A 315 31.38 -4.81 3.40
CA PRO A 315 32.25 -5.71 2.67
C PRO A 315 31.48 -6.89 2.07
N ASP A 316 31.72 -7.18 0.78
CA ASP A 316 30.90 -8.11 -0.01
C ASP A 316 31.14 -9.59 0.32
N ASN A 317 32.36 -9.95 0.74
CA ASN A 317 32.68 -11.32 1.14
C ASN A 317 32.67 -11.47 2.68
N ASP A 318 32.29 -12.66 3.14
CA ASP A 318 32.12 -12.95 4.56
C ASP A 318 33.42 -12.81 5.36
N MET A 319 34.58 -13.09 4.74
CA MET A 319 35.86 -12.99 5.42
C MET A 319 36.19 -11.54 5.78
N ASP A 320 36.02 -10.62 4.84
CA ASP A 320 36.25 -9.19 5.03
C ASP A 320 35.22 -8.56 5.97
N PHE A 321 33.98 -9.02 5.92
CA PHE A 321 32.95 -8.65 6.89
C PHE A 321 33.41 -9.05 8.31
N ILE A 322 33.86 -10.28 8.50
CA ILE A 322 34.35 -10.79 9.79
C ILE A 322 35.59 -10.01 10.25
N ARG A 323 36.50 -9.62 9.35
CA ARG A 323 37.68 -8.81 9.68
C ARG A 323 37.30 -7.47 10.31
N TRP A 324 36.34 -6.77 9.72
CA TRP A 324 35.87 -5.48 10.21
C TRP A 324 34.95 -5.60 11.44
N MET A 325 34.27 -6.74 11.60
CA MET A 325 33.61 -7.09 12.85
C MET A 325 34.63 -7.27 13.99
N LYS A 326 35.71 -8.01 13.76
CA LYS A 326 36.82 -8.16 14.73
C LYS A 326 37.53 -6.83 14.99
N ALA A 327 37.60 -5.93 14.00
CA ALA A 327 38.12 -4.58 14.20
C ALA A 327 37.19 -3.67 15.02
N GLY A 328 36.01 -4.16 15.45
CA GLY A 328 35.01 -3.43 16.22
C GLY A 328 34.25 -2.36 15.42
N VAL A 329 34.37 -2.35 14.09
CA VAL A 329 33.71 -1.39 13.19
C VAL A 329 32.31 -1.84 12.81
N ILE A 330 32.18 -3.12 12.43
CA ILE A 330 30.88 -3.74 12.14
C ILE A 330 30.35 -4.32 13.44
N ILE A 331 29.19 -3.82 13.89
CA ILE A 331 28.64 -4.11 15.20
C ILE A 331 27.31 -4.85 15.03
N LYS A 332 27.14 -6.01 15.68
CA LYS A 332 25.84 -6.67 15.78
C LYS A 332 24.97 -5.92 16.79
N VAL A 333 23.82 -5.42 16.35
CA VAL A 333 22.90 -4.61 17.17
C VAL A 333 21.86 -5.50 17.86
N CYS A 334 21.17 -6.36 17.11
CA CYS A 334 20.20 -7.31 17.65
C CYS A 334 20.00 -8.53 16.73
N ASP A 335 19.25 -9.52 17.21
CA ASP A 335 18.97 -10.75 16.47
C ASP A 335 17.65 -10.68 15.68
N THR A 336 17.54 -11.46 14.61
CA THR A 336 16.41 -11.46 13.66
C THR A 336 15.95 -12.86 13.26
N SER A 337 16.53 -13.90 13.85
CA SER A 337 16.32 -15.31 13.46
C SER A 337 14.84 -15.69 13.40
N ASP A 338 14.06 -15.34 14.43
CA ASP A 338 12.61 -15.59 14.52
C ASP A 338 11.82 -15.07 13.30
N PHE A 339 12.17 -13.87 12.80
CA PHE A 339 11.52 -13.33 11.59
C PHE A 339 11.88 -14.14 10.33
N TYR A 340 13.14 -14.55 10.21
CA TYR A 340 13.69 -15.23 9.04
C TYR A 340 13.38 -16.74 9.00
N ASP A 341 12.83 -17.30 10.09
CA ASP A 341 12.24 -18.65 10.09
C ASP A 341 10.93 -18.72 9.27
N HIS A 342 10.35 -17.57 8.91
CA HIS A 342 9.11 -17.45 8.14
C HIS A 342 9.36 -17.16 6.65
N SER A 343 8.28 -17.19 5.86
CA SER A 343 8.33 -16.99 4.40
C SER A 343 8.03 -15.54 4.02
N ALA A 344 8.78 -15.02 3.04
CA ALA A 344 8.51 -13.74 2.42
C ALA A 344 7.24 -13.76 1.56
N TYR A 345 6.42 -12.71 1.62
CA TYR A 345 5.32 -12.53 0.65
C TYR A 345 5.88 -12.24 -0.76
N SER A 346 6.83 -11.31 -0.87
CA SER A 346 7.61 -11.08 -2.10
C SER A 346 9.10 -11.04 -1.83
N THR A 347 9.91 -11.41 -2.83
CA THR A 347 11.38 -11.38 -2.78
C THR A 347 11.91 -9.96 -2.51
N VAL A 348 11.16 -8.95 -2.96
CA VAL A 348 11.50 -7.53 -2.78
C VAL A 348 10.80 -6.90 -1.57
N CYS A 349 10.05 -7.64 -0.75
CA CYS A 349 9.52 -7.11 0.51
C CYS A 349 10.60 -7.06 1.61
N GLY A 350 11.65 -6.27 1.41
CA GLY A 350 12.60 -5.92 2.47
C GLY A 350 12.00 -5.00 3.53
N TRP A 351 12.76 -4.76 4.61
CA TRP A 351 12.34 -3.90 5.71
C TRP A 351 12.06 -2.46 5.25
N SER A 352 10.97 -1.87 5.74
CA SER A 352 10.65 -0.45 5.55
C SER A 352 10.96 0.32 6.83
N SER A 353 11.48 1.55 6.73
CA SER A 353 11.86 2.36 7.90
C SER A 353 11.32 3.78 7.83
N ASN A 354 11.17 4.40 8.99
CA ASN A 354 10.94 5.83 9.11
C ASN A 354 12.16 6.65 8.61
N LEU A 355 12.05 7.98 8.54
CA LEU A 355 13.10 8.83 7.94
C LEU A 355 14.40 8.81 8.72
N ARG A 356 14.35 8.60 10.05
CA ARG A 356 15.54 8.45 10.90
C ARG A 356 16.11 7.03 10.92
N GLY A 357 15.42 6.04 10.36
CA GLY A 357 15.84 4.64 10.41
C GLY A 357 15.86 4.02 11.81
N THR A 358 15.12 4.60 12.76
CA THR A 358 15.05 4.11 14.16
C THR A 358 13.96 3.06 14.34
N ASN A 359 12.92 3.09 13.50
CA ASN A 359 11.81 2.14 13.52
C ASN A 359 11.71 1.47 12.16
N LEU A 360 11.81 0.15 12.14
CA LEU A 360 11.68 -0.66 10.94
C LEU A 360 10.48 -1.60 11.10
N ILE A 361 9.83 -1.93 9.99
CA ILE A 361 8.72 -2.89 9.97
C ILE A 361 8.81 -3.80 8.74
N ASN A 362 8.41 -5.06 8.92
CA ASN A 362 8.23 -6.00 7.81
C ASN A 362 7.17 -7.06 8.17
N THR A 363 6.60 -7.67 7.14
CA THR A 363 5.58 -8.72 7.25
C THR A 363 6.04 -10.00 6.57
N CYS A 364 5.70 -11.13 7.18
CA CYS A 364 6.00 -12.46 6.67
C CYS A 364 4.87 -13.44 7.02
N TYR A 365 4.90 -14.65 6.48
CA TYR A 365 3.90 -15.66 6.78
C TYR A 365 4.48 -17.06 6.93
N ASP A 366 3.74 -17.90 7.63
CA ASP A 366 3.90 -19.34 7.59
C ASP A 366 2.54 -20.02 7.72
N TYR A 367 2.52 -21.32 7.99
CA TYR A 367 1.30 -22.07 8.22
C TYR A 367 1.30 -22.69 9.61
N VAL A 368 0.23 -22.42 10.35
CA VAL A 368 -0.01 -22.94 11.70
C VAL A 368 -1.30 -23.75 11.68
N ASN A 369 -1.24 -25.02 12.09
CA ASN A 369 -2.41 -25.92 12.14
C ASN A 369 -3.22 -25.95 10.83
N LYS A 370 -2.50 -26.03 9.69
CA LYS A 370 -3.02 -25.95 8.31
C LYS A 370 -3.43 -24.55 7.85
N TYR A 371 -3.68 -23.57 8.70
CA TYR A 371 -4.08 -22.24 8.22
C TYR A 371 -2.86 -21.38 7.87
N CYS A 372 -3.00 -20.53 6.85
CA CYS A 372 -2.01 -19.50 6.60
C CYS A 372 -2.05 -18.49 7.76
N PHE A 373 -0.88 -18.11 8.25
CA PHE A 373 -0.71 -17.29 9.43
C PHE A 373 0.31 -16.19 9.14
N GLY A 374 -0.11 -14.93 9.28
CA GLY A 374 0.72 -13.76 9.05
C GLY A 374 1.39 -13.29 10.32
N TYR A 375 2.58 -12.71 10.18
CA TYR A 375 3.35 -12.10 11.24
C TYR A 375 3.83 -10.72 10.81
N THR A 376 3.88 -9.80 11.76
CA THR A 376 4.42 -8.44 11.58
C THR A 376 5.48 -8.21 12.63
N TYR A 377 6.70 -7.95 12.18
CA TYR A 377 7.83 -7.67 13.05
C TYR A 377 8.23 -6.21 12.96
N GLN A 378 8.62 -5.66 14.11
CA GLN A 378 9.25 -4.35 14.20
C GLN A 378 10.65 -4.48 14.76
N ILE A 379 11.57 -3.66 14.25
CA ILE A 379 12.90 -3.45 14.83
C ILE A 379 12.96 -2.01 15.32
N ASN A 380 13.36 -1.84 16.57
CA ASN A 380 13.65 -0.53 17.16
C ASN A 380 15.17 -0.43 17.34
N LEU A 381 15.77 0.66 16.86
CA LEU A 381 17.20 0.92 16.93
C LEU A 381 17.47 2.19 17.73
N ARG A 382 18.52 2.14 18.56
CA ARG A 382 19.14 3.28 19.24
C ARG A 382 20.64 3.16 19.02
N LEU A 383 21.12 3.89 18.04
CA LEU A 383 22.55 3.95 17.73
C LEU A 383 23.19 5.08 18.54
N SER A 384 24.46 4.89 18.86
CA SER A 384 25.25 5.84 19.65
C SER A 384 26.40 6.30 18.78
N ALA A 385 26.80 7.56 18.94
CA ALA A 385 27.88 8.13 18.16
C ALA A 385 29.21 7.37 18.33
N ALA A 386 29.92 7.20 17.20
CA ALA A 386 31.31 6.80 17.20
C ALA A 386 32.19 8.05 17.21
N GLN A 387 33.20 8.07 18.10
CA GLN A 387 34.15 9.18 18.16
C GLN A 387 34.80 9.42 16.79
N ASP A 388 34.82 10.67 16.33
CA ASP A 388 35.35 11.08 15.02
C ASP A 388 34.80 10.21 13.86
N ARG A 389 33.53 9.75 13.94
CA ARG A 389 32.90 8.84 12.96
C ARG A 389 33.61 7.50 12.78
N GLY A 390 34.40 7.08 13.78
CA GLY A 390 35.28 5.92 13.71
C GLY A 390 36.56 6.16 12.91
N TRP A 391 36.94 7.40 12.62
CA TRP A 391 38.19 7.69 11.93
C TRP A 391 39.38 7.62 12.89
N MET A 392 40.48 7.05 12.43
CA MET A 392 41.68 6.88 13.24
C MET A 392 42.80 7.77 12.74
N LYS A 393 43.07 8.85 13.47
CA LYS A 393 44.20 9.76 13.23
C LYS A 393 45.54 9.04 13.42
N GLY A 394 46.60 9.57 12.81
CA GLY A 394 47.96 9.05 13.02
C GLY A 394 48.36 9.17 14.49
N ARG A 395 49.03 8.14 15.03
CA ARG A 395 49.63 8.16 16.37
C ARG A 395 51.13 8.30 16.29
N SER A 396 51.71 9.14 17.14
CA SER A 396 53.15 9.24 17.34
C SER A 396 53.56 8.51 18.62
N PHE A 397 54.79 8.01 18.68
CA PHE A 397 55.38 7.52 19.95
C PHE A 397 55.49 8.62 21.01
N ASN A 398 55.35 9.89 20.63
CA ASN A 398 55.31 10.98 21.62
C ASN A 398 53.99 10.97 22.41
N ASP A 399 52.91 10.43 21.86
CA ASP A 399 51.58 10.46 22.46
C ASP A 399 51.39 9.33 23.49
N ASP A 400 51.98 8.16 23.22
CA ASP A 400 51.97 6.98 24.09
C ASP A 400 53.34 6.26 23.99
N PRO A 401 54.34 6.68 24.78
CA PRO A 401 55.72 6.28 24.59
C PRO A 401 55.98 4.82 25.00
N PRO A 402 56.45 3.96 24.07
CA PRO A 402 56.85 2.61 24.40
C PRO A 402 58.13 2.57 25.25
N SER A 403 58.23 1.56 26.12
CA SER A 403 59.43 1.21 26.88
C SER A 403 60.65 0.93 25.98
N ASN A 404 60.43 0.36 24.78
CA ASN A 404 61.48 0.14 23.79
C ASN A 404 61.03 0.55 22.37
N PRO A 405 61.17 1.85 22.01
CA PRO A 405 60.69 2.38 20.73
C PRO A 405 61.34 1.74 19.51
N GLN A 406 62.64 1.41 19.55
CA GLN A 406 63.31 0.79 18.40
C GLN A 406 62.77 -0.61 18.13
N GLN A 407 62.49 -1.36 19.19
CA GLN A 407 61.95 -2.72 19.07
C GLN A 407 60.53 -2.72 18.51
N VAL A 408 59.67 -1.82 19.02
CA VAL A 408 58.31 -1.64 18.50
C VAL A 408 58.33 -1.19 17.03
N ALA A 409 59.19 -0.24 16.67
CA ALA A 409 59.33 0.21 15.28
C ALA A 409 59.76 -0.93 14.34
N LYS A 410 60.73 -1.75 14.75
CA LYS A 410 61.18 -2.91 13.97
C LYS A 410 60.05 -3.94 13.80
N TYR A 411 59.29 -4.20 14.86
CA TYR A 411 58.15 -5.10 14.83
C TYR A 411 57.07 -4.59 13.87
N LEU A 412 56.65 -3.33 14.00
CA LEU A 412 55.61 -2.75 13.15
C LEU A 412 56.04 -2.66 11.68
N SER A 413 57.31 -2.34 11.39
CA SER A 413 57.84 -2.38 10.03
C SER A 413 57.69 -3.77 9.43
N GLY A 414 58.16 -4.82 10.12
CA GLY A 414 58.05 -6.18 9.61
C GLY A 414 56.60 -6.68 9.45
N LEU A 415 55.68 -6.19 10.30
CA LEU A 415 54.25 -6.48 10.15
C LEU A 415 53.66 -5.78 8.92
N PHE A 416 53.96 -4.50 8.73
CA PHE A 416 53.42 -3.70 7.63
C PHE A 416 54.00 -4.08 6.27
N ASP A 417 55.26 -4.53 6.23
CA ASP A 417 55.88 -5.08 5.03
C ASP A 417 55.20 -6.39 4.60
N GLU A 418 54.83 -7.25 5.56
CA GLU A 418 54.19 -8.55 5.28
C GLU A 418 52.73 -8.41 4.80
N ILE A 419 51.93 -7.54 5.45
CA ILE A 419 50.52 -7.36 5.06
C ILE A 419 50.36 -6.59 3.74
N GLY A 420 51.42 -5.92 3.26
CA GLY A 420 51.40 -5.12 2.04
C GLY A 420 50.60 -3.81 2.16
N GLY A 421 50.25 -3.26 0.99
CA GLY A 421 49.73 -1.90 0.84
C GLY A 421 48.21 -1.73 0.89
N GLU A 422 47.46 -2.71 0.37
CA GLU A 422 46.06 -2.59 -0.06
C GLU A 422 45.20 -3.75 0.48
N GLY A 423 43.87 -3.58 0.42
CA GLY A 423 42.90 -4.62 0.76
C GLY A 423 42.44 -4.61 2.21
N HIS A 424 41.32 -5.30 2.47
CA HIS A 424 40.68 -5.37 3.79
C HIS A 424 41.58 -5.95 4.88
N LEU A 425 42.44 -6.93 4.56
CA LEU A 425 43.38 -7.50 5.52
C LEU A 425 44.36 -6.42 6.03
N ALA A 426 45.06 -5.75 5.12
CA ALA A 426 46.04 -4.73 5.48
C ALA A 426 45.37 -3.54 6.19
N ALA A 427 44.25 -3.05 5.66
CA ALA A 427 43.52 -1.92 6.21
C ALA A 427 42.98 -2.21 7.62
N SER A 428 42.34 -3.36 7.84
CA SER A 428 41.79 -3.72 9.16
C SER A 428 42.89 -3.92 10.21
N ILE A 429 44.03 -4.51 9.85
CA ILE A 429 45.18 -4.65 10.77
C ILE A 429 45.74 -3.28 11.13
N ARG A 430 46.01 -2.39 10.17
CA ARG A 430 46.48 -1.02 10.45
C ARG A 430 45.51 -0.25 11.33
N TYR A 431 44.22 -0.40 11.08
CA TYR A 431 43.16 0.21 11.87
C TYR A 431 43.18 -0.32 13.32
N LYS A 432 43.24 -1.65 13.53
CA LYS A 432 43.37 -2.28 14.86
C LYS A 432 44.60 -1.79 15.62
N ILE A 433 45.77 -1.76 14.96
CA ILE A 433 47.03 -1.28 15.55
C ILE A 433 46.90 0.15 16.08
N ARG A 434 46.14 1.02 15.38
CA ARG A 434 45.88 2.37 15.87
C ARG A 434 44.83 2.44 16.98
N ARG A 435 44.02 1.41 17.17
CA ARG A 435 42.99 1.39 18.22
C ARG A 435 43.51 0.85 19.54
N VAL A 436 44.32 -0.22 19.50
CA VAL A 436 44.83 -0.87 20.70
C VAL A 436 45.79 0.04 21.48
N ALA A 437 45.94 -0.24 22.77
CA ALA A 437 46.91 0.45 23.63
C ALA A 437 48.35 0.08 23.22
N MET A 438 49.32 0.99 23.38
CA MET A 438 50.71 0.71 23.02
C MET A 438 51.25 -0.50 23.77
N THR A 439 50.86 -0.72 25.03
CA THR A 439 51.25 -1.87 25.85
C THR A 439 50.94 -3.22 25.19
N GLU A 440 49.83 -3.31 24.44
CA GLU A 440 49.48 -4.54 23.72
C GLU A 440 50.48 -4.81 22.59
N ILE A 441 50.83 -3.77 21.83
CA ILE A 441 51.84 -3.84 20.76
C ILE A 441 53.22 -4.16 21.34
N GLU A 442 53.60 -3.52 22.44
CA GLU A 442 54.88 -3.75 23.12
C GLU A 442 55.04 -5.21 23.54
N SER A 443 53.99 -5.82 24.09
CA SER A 443 54.00 -7.22 24.53
C SER A 443 54.36 -8.20 23.40
N ARG A 444 54.05 -7.81 22.15
CA ARG A 444 54.31 -8.58 20.93
C ARG A 444 55.65 -8.25 20.28
N SER A 445 56.23 -7.09 20.57
CA SER A 445 57.41 -6.53 19.89
C SER A 445 58.68 -7.39 19.98
N SER A 446 58.73 -8.41 20.85
CA SER A 446 59.79 -9.41 20.92
C SER A 446 59.76 -10.46 19.80
N ARG A 447 58.65 -10.56 19.07
CA ARG A 447 58.45 -11.48 17.94
C ARG A 447 58.81 -10.81 16.61
N SER A 448 58.77 -11.58 15.52
CA SER A 448 58.80 -11.01 14.18
C SER A 448 57.40 -10.49 13.82
N GLY A 449 57.30 -9.24 13.35
CA GLY A 449 56.01 -8.68 12.90
C GLY A 449 55.36 -9.49 11.78
N ALA A 450 56.15 -10.00 10.84
CA ALA A 450 55.67 -10.83 9.74
C ALA A 450 54.98 -12.12 10.21
N SER A 451 55.42 -12.70 11.34
CA SER A 451 54.77 -13.90 11.89
C SER A 451 53.46 -13.63 12.65
N ASP A 452 53.10 -12.36 12.85
CA ASP A 452 51.98 -11.95 13.69
C ASP A 452 50.74 -11.48 12.91
N VAL A 453 50.75 -11.59 11.57
CA VAL A 453 49.60 -11.22 10.73
C VAL A 453 48.33 -11.95 11.15
N GLU A 454 48.39 -13.28 11.30
CA GLU A 454 47.24 -14.10 11.72
C GLU A 454 46.75 -13.73 13.12
N TYR A 455 47.65 -13.33 14.02
CA TYR A 455 47.27 -12.87 15.35
C TYR A 455 46.46 -11.58 15.26
N TRP A 456 46.92 -10.57 14.51
CA TRP A 456 46.20 -9.31 14.36
C TRP A 456 44.92 -9.43 13.54
N ASP A 457 44.87 -10.31 12.54
CA ASP A 457 43.65 -10.61 11.80
C ASP A 457 42.57 -11.20 12.72
N ASN A 458 42.98 -12.05 13.67
CA ASN A 458 42.09 -12.66 14.66
C ASN A 458 41.85 -11.83 15.92
N TYR A 459 42.66 -10.80 16.18
CA TYR A 459 42.47 -9.91 17.34
C TYR A 459 41.12 -9.21 17.28
N GLN A 460 40.37 -9.28 18.38
CA GLN A 460 39.05 -8.67 18.53
C GLN A 460 39.16 -7.38 19.36
N CYS A 461 38.91 -6.24 18.73
CA CYS A 461 38.79 -4.96 19.40
C CYS A 461 37.38 -4.78 19.96
N GLU A 462 37.28 -3.95 21.01
CA GLU A 462 35.97 -3.45 21.47
C GLU A 462 35.24 -2.69 20.35
N PRO A 463 33.90 -2.72 20.32
CA PRO A 463 33.11 -1.92 19.39
C PRO A 463 33.48 -0.42 19.42
N ILE A 464 33.41 0.27 18.27
CA ILE A 464 33.63 1.73 18.19
C ILE A 464 32.47 2.54 18.76
N ALA A 465 31.32 1.92 18.95
CA ALA A 465 30.11 2.49 19.54
C ALA A 465 29.31 1.40 20.25
N SER A 466 28.45 1.80 21.20
CA SER A 466 27.56 0.89 21.93
C SER A 466 26.12 1.10 21.47
N HIS A 467 25.62 0.18 20.64
CA HIS A 467 24.26 0.25 20.09
C HIS A 467 23.27 -0.58 20.89
N GLU A 468 22.01 -0.16 20.91
CA GLU A 468 20.90 -0.96 21.40
C GLU A 468 19.89 -1.19 20.28
N GLY A 469 19.33 -2.40 20.24
CA GLY A 469 18.21 -2.68 19.35
C GLY A 469 17.40 -3.88 19.80
N ARG A 470 16.17 -3.96 19.28
CA ARG A 470 15.27 -5.07 19.57
C ARG A 470 14.38 -5.37 18.38
N THR A 471 14.33 -6.64 18.03
CA THR A 471 13.34 -7.22 17.11
C THR A 471 12.17 -7.78 17.92
N SER A 472 10.93 -7.52 17.49
CA SER A 472 9.74 -8.07 18.14
C SER A 472 8.62 -8.33 17.16
N CYS A 473 7.97 -9.48 17.28
CA CYS A 473 6.67 -9.73 16.64
C CYS A 473 5.60 -8.88 17.36
N THR A 474 4.95 -7.98 16.61
CA THR A 474 3.99 -7.00 17.13
C THR A 474 2.54 -7.30 16.76
N ASN A 475 2.33 -8.06 15.68
CA ASN A 475 1.02 -8.55 15.27
C ASN A 475 1.18 -9.92 14.62
N SER A 476 0.23 -10.81 14.87
CA SER A 476 0.17 -12.09 14.18
C SER A 476 -1.25 -12.63 14.19
N GLY A 477 -1.64 -13.38 13.16
CA GLY A 477 -2.98 -13.94 13.08
C GLY A 477 -3.23 -14.75 11.83
N TYR A 478 -4.40 -15.39 11.77
CA TYR A 478 -4.85 -16.15 10.61
C TYR A 478 -5.03 -15.23 9.39
N LEU A 479 -4.83 -15.77 8.19
CA LEU A 479 -5.01 -15.08 6.91
C LEU A 479 -6.01 -15.85 6.04
N TYR A 480 -6.77 -15.16 5.22
CA TYR A 480 -7.80 -15.71 4.36
C TYR A 480 -7.75 -15.11 2.94
N GLY A 481 -7.98 -15.95 1.92
CA GLY A 481 -8.05 -15.52 0.52
C GLY A 481 -6.67 -15.24 -0.08
N GLY A 482 -6.34 -13.97 -0.35
CA GLY A 482 -5.04 -13.53 -0.87
C GLY A 482 -5.03 -13.08 -2.33
N VAL A 483 -6.02 -13.49 -3.15
CA VAL A 483 -6.04 -13.21 -4.60
C VAL A 483 -6.01 -11.72 -4.94
N ARG A 484 -6.65 -10.89 -4.09
CA ARG A 484 -6.86 -9.45 -4.33
C ARG A 484 -5.77 -8.57 -3.72
N PHE A 485 -4.73 -9.16 -3.15
CA PHE A 485 -3.54 -8.46 -2.69
C PHE A 485 -2.37 -8.77 -3.62
N LYS A 486 -1.80 -7.74 -4.27
CA LYS A 486 -0.76 -7.85 -5.28
C LYS A 486 0.54 -7.21 -4.82
N LEU A 487 1.64 -7.94 -4.99
CA LEU A 487 2.98 -7.52 -4.63
C LEU A 487 3.92 -7.61 -5.83
N PRO A 488 4.85 -6.66 -6.00
CA PRO A 488 5.79 -6.71 -7.11
C PRO A 488 6.72 -7.92 -6.93
N GLU A 489 6.97 -8.66 -8.01
CA GLU A 489 7.88 -9.81 -8.02
C GLU A 489 8.77 -9.75 -9.26
N PRO A 490 10.05 -9.37 -9.11
CA PRO A 490 10.91 -9.18 -10.27
C PRO A 490 11.17 -10.42 -11.11
N PHE A 491 11.11 -11.60 -10.51
CA PHE A 491 11.27 -12.84 -11.27
C PHE A 491 10.12 -13.12 -12.26
N PHE A 492 8.99 -12.41 -12.12
CA PHE A 492 7.89 -12.42 -13.08
C PHE A 492 7.71 -11.08 -13.79
N THR A 493 8.50 -10.06 -13.45
CA THR A 493 8.40 -8.71 -14.01
C THR A 493 6.97 -8.17 -13.92
N CYS A 494 6.24 -8.52 -12.85
CA CYS A 494 4.84 -8.19 -12.64
C CYS A 494 4.49 -8.12 -11.14
N CYS A 495 3.23 -7.82 -10.84
CA CYS A 495 2.67 -7.91 -9.49
C CYS A 495 1.93 -9.25 -9.34
N ILE A 496 2.37 -10.08 -8.40
CA ILE A 496 1.80 -11.40 -8.12
C ILE A 496 0.84 -11.36 -6.94
N ASN A 497 -0.15 -12.26 -6.90
CA ASN A 497 -0.92 -12.46 -5.66
C ASN A 497 -0.32 -13.51 -4.74
N MET A 498 -0.78 -13.46 -3.50
CA MET A 498 -0.61 -14.54 -2.53
C MET A 498 -1.83 -15.46 -2.54
N ASP A 499 -1.66 -16.67 -2.01
CA ASP A 499 -2.75 -17.60 -1.72
C ASP A 499 -2.67 -17.98 -0.24
N PHE A 500 -3.68 -17.55 0.52
CA PHE A 500 -3.82 -17.76 1.97
C PHE A 500 -4.77 -18.90 2.31
N SER A 501 -5.14 -19.70 1.31
CA SER A 501 -6.01 -20.86 1.52
C SER A 501 -5.35 -21.89 2.45
N PRO A 502 -6.14 -22.60 3.26
CA PRO A 502 -5.65 -23.56 4.23
C PRO A 502 -5.00 -24.80 3.59
N ARG A 503 -4.17 -25.51 4.36
CA ARG A 503 -3.53 -26.78 4.03
C ARG A 503 -4.52 -27.95 4.11
N GLY A 504 -5.27 -28.15 3.05
CA GLY A 504 -6.27 -29.21 2.91
C GLY A 504 -7.64 -28.79 3.43
N GLU A 505 -8.53 -29.77 3.55
CA GLU A 505 -9.87 -29.55 4.07
C GLU A 505 -9.82 -29.03 5.51
N THR A 506 -10.59 -27.96 5.75
CA THR A 506 -10.80 -27.37 7.06
C THR A 506 -12.12 -27.87 7.64
N GLU A 507 -12.10 -28.34 8.87
CA GLU A 507 -13.30 -28.68 9.63
C GLU A 507 -13.70 -27.49 10.51
N GLY A 508 -14.99 -27.11 10.48
CA GLY A 508 -15.53 -26.05 11.33
C GLY A 508 -15.51 -24.65 10.72
N ILE A 509 -15.78 -23.66 11.58
CA ILE A 509 -15.86 -22.23 11.24
C ILE A 509 -14.43 -21.68 11.08
N TYR A 510 -14.19 -20.89 10.02
CA TYR A 510 -12.89 -20.28 9.80
C TYR A 510 -12.57 -19.30 10.95
N PRO A 511 -11.35 -19.28 11.51
CA PRO A 511 -10.99 -18.33 12.56
C PRO A 511 -11.22 -16.87 12.12
N LYS A 512 -11.57 -15.99 13.06
CA LYS A 512 -11.64 -14.55 12.77
C LYS A 512 -10.27 -14.06 12.26
N VAL A 513 -10.29 -13.25 11.21
CA VAL A 513 -9.09 -12.67 10.60
C VAL A 513 -9.10 -11.16 10.76
N ASP A 514 -8.03 -10.60 11.29
CA ASP A 514 -7.75 -9.16 11.37
C ASP A 514 -6.23 -8.98 11.54
N THR A 515 -5.51 -9.28 10.46
CA THR A 515 -4.06 -9.51 10.49
C THR A 515 -3.38 -8.59 9.49
N ILE A 516 -2.28 -7.96 9.91
CA ILE A 516 -1.47 -7.12 9.01
C ILE A 516 -0.72 -8.01 8.02
N ILE A 517 -0.87 -7.72 6.73
CA ILE A 517 -0.22 -8.45 5.62
C ILE A 517 0.83 -7.61 4.89
N TYR A 518 0.76 -6.29 5.03
CA TYR A 518 1.75 -5.38 4.46
C TYR A 518 1.90 -4.16 5.35
N ALA A 519 3.12 -3.67 5.47
CA ALA A 519 3.42 -2.47 6.22
C ALA A 519 4.58 -1.70 5.60
N TYR A 520 4.49 -0.38 5.61
CA TYR A 520 5.50 0.50 5.05
C TYR A 520 5.39 1.89 5.65
N TYR A 521 6.48 2.66 5.56
CA TYR A 521 6.50 4.05 5.97
C TYR A 521 6.31 5.00 4.78
N ILE A 522 5.52 6.05 4.98
CA ILE A 522 5.54 7.26 4.16
C ILE A 522 6.09 8.37 5.05
N GLY A 523 7.34 8.78 4.83
CA GLY A 523 8.02 9.66 5.77
C GLY A 523 8.16 8.96 7.13
N ASP A 524 7.61 9.57 8.17
CA ASP A 524 7.57 8.99 9.52
C ASP A 524 6.22 8.31 9.86
N GLU A 525 5.26 8.32 8.94
CA GLU A 525 3.95 7.71 9.17
C GLU A 525 3.92 6.24 8.77
N LEU A 526 3.56 5.37 9.71
CA LEU A 526 3.39 3.94 9.48
C LEU A 526 2.02 3.65 8.83
N LYS A 527 2.06 3.08 7.63
CA LYS A 527 0.89 2.59 6.91
C LYS A 527 0.84 1.06 6.96
N VAL A 528 -0.35 0.50 7.17
CA VAL A 528 -0.55 -0.96 7.15
C VAL A 528 -1.72 -1.35 6.27
N VAL A 529 -1.62 -2.48 5.60
CA VAL A 529 -2.72 -3.19 4.93
C VAL A 529 -3.03 -4.44 5.75
N LYS A 530 -4.31 -4.65 6.01
CA LYS A 530 -4.82 -5.76 6.79
C LYS A 530 -5.73 -6.64 5.96
N ASN A 531 -5.58 -7.94 6.18
CA ASN A 531 -6.55 -8.92 5.76
C ASN A 531 -7.59 -9.08 6.88
N PHE A 532 -8.85 -9.14 6.50
CA PHE A 532 -9.98 -9.14 7.40
C PHE A 532 -10.99 -10.21 7.00
N ARG A 533 -11.58 -10.89 7.99
CA ARG A 533 -12.74 -11.76 7.78
C ARG A 533 -13.49 -11.94 9.09
N ASP A 534 -14.79 -11.72 9.03
CA ASP A 534 -15.71 -11.99 10.13
C ASP A 534 -16.94 -12.74 9.60
N GLU A 535 -17.12 -14.00 10.00
CA GLU A 535 -18.25 -14.83 9.56
C GLU A 535 -19.50 -14.63 10.43
N ARG A 536 -19.44 -13.78 11.47
CA ARG A 536 -20.61 -13.50 12.33
C ARG A 536 -21.69 -12.79 11.53
N LYS A 537 -22.93 -13.26 11.67
CA LYS A 537 -24.10 -12.67 11.01
C LYS A 537 -25.25 -12.49 11.98
N TYR A 538 -26.11 -11.51 11.70
CA TYR A 538 -27.26 -11.19 12.53
C TYR A 538 -28.45 -10.69 11.67
N HIS A 539 -29.64 -10.58 12.28
CA HIS A 539 -30.80 -9.95 11.63
C HIS A 539 -30.78 -8.46 11.93
N LYS A 540 -30.62 -7.65 10.88
CA LYS A 540 -30.65 -6.19 11.02
C LYS A 540 -32.09 -5.73 11.24
N ASN A 541 -32.29 -4.86 12.21
CA ASN A 541 -33.61 -4.30 12.51
C ASN A 541 -34.10 -3.40 11.38
N VAL A 542 -35.42 -3.31 11.22
CA VAL A 542 -36.06 -2.36 10.32
C VAL A 542 -35.81 -0.95 10.83
N GLU A 543 -35.43 -0.04 9.94
CA GLU A 543 -35.18 1.37 10.24
C GLU A 543 -36.20 2.21 9.47
N GLY A 544 -36.98 3.06 10.14
CA GLY A 544 -37.99 3.86 9.45
C GLY A 544 -38.93 4.63 10.36
N SER A 545 -39.82 5.37 9.72
CA SER A 545 -40.87 6.19 10.36
C SER A 545 -42.28 5.61 10.19
N PHE A 546 -42.41 4.37 9.71
CA PHE A 546 -43.72 3.75 9.54
C PHE A 546 -44.42 3.61 10.89
N GLU A 547 -45.72 3.87 10.87
CA GLU A 547 -46.63 3.78 12.01
C GLU A 547 -47.81 2.86 11.67
N ASP A 548 -48.60 2.49 12.68
CA ASP A 548 -49.71 1.55 12.52
C ASP A 548 -50.76 2.05 11.51
N GLU A 549 -50.95 3.37 11.42
CA GLU A 549 -51.92 4.00 10.54
C GLU A 549 -51.29 5.15 9.72
N MET A 550 -50.93 4.86 8.48
CA MET A 550 -50.36 5.83 7.56
C MET A 550 -51.44 6.35 6.59
N ILE A 551 -52.10 7.47 6.90
CA ILE A 551 -53.20 8.00 6.06
C ILE A 551 -52.73 9.21 5.23
N VAL A 552 -52.45 10.34 5.89
CA VAL A 552 -51.92 11.57 5.26
C VAL A 552 -50.61 11.97 5.94
N GLY A 553 -49.55 12.15 5.15
CA GLY A 553 -48.20 12.33 5.68
C GLY A 553 -47.10 11.84 4.73
N SER A 554 -45.88 11.69 5.25
CA SER A 554 -44.76 11.13 4.51
C SER A 554 -43.99 10.18 5.41
N TRP A 555 -43.82 8.94 4.96
CA TRP A 555 -43.15 7.90 5.72
C TRP A 555 -42.11 7.20 4.86
N GLU A 556 -41.03 6.76 5.49
CA GLU A 556 -39.93 6.08 4.84
C GLU A 556 -39.41 4.96 5.73
N GLN A 557 -39.15 3.80 5.14
CA GLN A 557 -38.70 2.61 5.84
C GLN A 557 -37.73 1.80 4.98
N THR A 558 -36.66 1.32 5.60
CA THR A 558 -35.72 0.36 5.02
C THR A 558 -35.86 -0.97 5.75
N GLU A 559 -36.25 -2.00 5.01
CA GLU A 559 -36.35 -3.38 5.48
C GLU A 559 -35.15 -4.20 4.99
N TYR A 560 -34.62 -5.05 5.86
CA TYR A 560 -33.52 -5.96 5.55
C TYR A 560 -34.01 -7.40 5.61
N SER A 561 -33.71 -8.20 4.60
CA SER A 561 -34.04 -9.63 4.59
C SER A 561 -32.78 -10.49 4.47
N GLY A 562 -32.76 -11.58 5.24
CA GLY A 562 -31.64 -12.49 5.36
C GLY A 562 -30.63 -12.11 6.45
N TYR A 563 -29.54 -12.87 6.52
CA TYR A 563 -28.47 -12.67 7.48
C TYR A 563 -27.53 -11.56 7.02
N THR A 564 -27.47 -10.47 7.78
CA THR A 564 -26.55 -9.34 7.56
C THR A 564 -25.19 -9.67 8.15
N GLY A 565 -24.11 -9.37 7.42
CA GLY A 565 -22.73 -9.51 7.89
C GLY A 565 -21.85 -8.39 7.37
N LEU A 566 -20.68 -8.22 8.00
CA LEU A 566 -19.68 -7.24 7.57
C LEU A 566 -18.98 -7.74 6.31
N SER A 567 -19.10 -7.00 5.22
CA SER A 567 -18.45 -7.28 3.93
C SER A 567 -17.14 -6.52 3.79
N GLY A 568 -16.23 -7.07 2.98
CA GLY A 568 -14.87 -6.58 2.75
C GLY A 568 -13.82 -7.46 3.43
N GLU A 569 -12.80 -7.89 2.67
CA GLU A 569 -11.69 -8.76 3.08
C GLU A 569 -10.37 -8.01 3.33
N TYR A 570 -10.28 -6.74 2.93
CA TYR A 570 -9.07 -5.94 3.13
C TYR A 570 -9.41 -4.50 3.50
N TYR A 571 -8.56 -3.91 4.33
CA TYR A 571 -8.57 -2.49 4.64
C TYR A 571 -7.15 -2.05 4.98
N SER A 572 -6.92 -0.75 5.11
CA SER A 572 -5.63 -0.18 5.47
C SER A 572 -5.80 0.99 6.42
N THR A 573 -4.69 1.55 6.92
CA THR A 573 -4.72 2.82 7.68
C THR A 573 -5.45 3.93 6.92
N ASP A 574 -5.34 3.95 5.58
CA ASP A 574 -5.86 5.04 4.76
C ASP A 574 -7.22 4.73 4.11
N PHE A 575 -7.55 3.45 3.94
CA PHE A 575 -8.71 3.01 3.15
C PHE A 575 -9.48 1.91 3.87
N ASP A 576 -10.76 2.17 4.15
CA ASP A 576 -11.68 1.19 4.71
C ASP A 576 -13.06 1.35 4.07
N SER A 577 -13.44 0.37 3.25
CA SER A 577 -14.75 0.32 2.59
C SER A 577 -15.60 -0.83 3.13
N ARG A 578 -15.21 -1.39 4.29
CA ARG A 578 -16.01 -2.44 4.94
C ARG A 578 -17.35 -1.87 5.36
N THR A 579 -18.42 -2.60 5.04
CA THR A 579 -19.79 -2.20 5.40
C THR A 579 -20.65 -3.42 5.65
N GLU A 580 -21.67 -3.25 6.45
CA GLU A 580 -22.69 -4.28 6.65
C GLU A 580 -23.52 -4.42 5.37
N ILE A 581 -23.68 -5.66 4.91
CA ILE A 581 -24.47 -5.98 3.73
C ILE A 581 -25.51 -7.04 4.09
N ALA A 582 -26.77 -6.74 3.77
CA ALA A 582 -27.87 -7.69 3.80
C ALA A 582 -28.09 -8.29 2.39
N PRO A 583 -28.55 -9.56 2.28
CA PRO A 583 -28.91 -10.16 0.99
C PRO A 583 -29.98 -9.38 0.22
N THR A 584 -30.92 -8.75 0.92
CA THR A 584 -31.92 -7.88 0.31
C THR A 584 -32.15 -6.67 1.20
N GLU A 585 -32.13 -5.49 0.57
CA GLU A 585 -32.46 -4.20 1.17
C GLU A 585 -33.62 -3.59 0.40
N LYS A 586 -34.73 -3.31 1.09
CA LYS A 586 -35.92 -2.71 0.49
C LYS A 586 -36.20 -1.38 1.16
N TYR A 587 -35.97 -0.31 0.42
CA TYR A 587 -36.37 1.04 0.81
C TYR A 587 -37.78 1.33 0.27
N THR A 588 -38.69 1.78 1.13
CA THR A 588 -40.06 2.16 0.77
C THR A 588 -40.32 3.58 1.25
N LYS A 589 -40.78 4.44 0.33
CA LYS A 589 -41.31 5.77 0.65
C LYS A 589 -42.79 5.83 0.31
N ILE A 590 -43.61 6.32 1.23
CA ILE A 590 -45.04 6.52 1.05
C ILE A 590 -45.35 8.00 1.31
N VAL A 591 -46.04 8.65 0.38
CA VAL A 591 -46.57 10.01 0.55
C VAL A 591 -48.09 9.95 0.48
N GLY A 592 -48.74 10.19 1.62
CA GLY A 592 -50.19 10.24 1.76
C GLY A 592 -50.74 11.65 1.53
N ARG A 593 -51.79 11.77 0.71
CA ARG A 593 -52.47 13.04 0.43
C ARG A 593 -53.98 12.90 0.61
N ASP A 594 -54.59 13.82 1.35
CA ASP A 594 -56.04 13.90 1.52
C ASP A 594 -56.72 14.33 0.21
N LEU A 595 -57.83 13.68 -0.13
CA LEU A 595 -58.69 14.04 -1.27
C LEU A 595 -60.07 14.54 -0.82
N GLY A 596 -60.35 14.53 0.48
CA GLY A 596 -61.64 14.90 1.05
C GLY A 596 -62.72 13.83 0.88
N TYR A 597 -63.97 14.20 1.13
CA TYR A 597 -65.10 13.28 1.04
C TYR A 597 -65.55 13.05 -0.40
N GLY A 598 -65.87 11.79 -0.69
CA GLY A 598 -66.67 11.43 -1.86
C GLY A 598 -68.14 11.85 -1.69
N LYS A 599 -68.97 11.55 -2.68
CA LYS A 599 -70.42 11.75 -2.50
C LYS A 599 -70.96 10.79 -1.43
N PRO A 600 -71.85 11.24 -0.53
CA PRO A 600 -72.54 10.34 0.39
C PRO A 600 -73.23 9.18 -0.34
N MET A 601 -73.28 8.03 0.31
CA MET A 601 -73.88 6.80 -0.17
C MET A 601 -75.13 6.47 0.65
N ALA A 602 -76.28 6.43 -0.01
CA ALA A 602 -77.48 5.85 0.55
C ALA A 602 -77.54 4.36 0.20
N ARG A 603 -77.78 3.51 1.19
CA ARG A 603 -77.89 2.05 1.02
C ARG A 603 -79.07 1.50 1.80
N TYR A 604 -80.03 0.93 1.08
CA TYR A 604 -81.16 0.20 1.64
C TYR A 604 -80.80 -1.28 1.74
N ALA A 605 -81.22 -1.94 2.82
CA ALA A 605 -80.83 -3.34 3.02
C ALA A 605 -81.62 -4.34 2.14
N PHE A 606 -82.77 -3.95 1.58
CA PHE A 606 -83.41 -4.71 0.51
C PHE A 606 -84.28 -3.83 -0.40
N TYR A 607 -84.63 -4.34 -1.60
CA TYR A 607 -85.28 -3.52 -2.63
C TYR A 607 -86.69 -3.06 -2.29
N PHE A 608 -87.40 -3.67 -1.32
CA PHE A 608 -88.75 -3.26 -0.89
C PHE A 608 -88.80 -2.61 0.50
N TRP A 609 -87.65 -2.56 1.20
CA TRP A 609 -87.54 -1.99 2.55
C TRP A 609 -87.57 -0.47 2.52
N THR A 610 -88.34 0.13 3.43
CA THR A 610 -88.49 1.59 3.56
C THR A 610 -87.26 2.27 4.14
N ALA A 611 -86.48 1.58 4.97
CA ALA A 611 -85.32 2.13 5.69
C ALA A 611 -83.98 1.69 5.09
N GLY A 612 -83.00 2.58 5.19
CA GLY A 612 -81.61 2.37 4.80
C GLY A 612 -80.65 3.19 5.65
N THR A 613 -79.39 3.19 5.25
CA THR A 613 -78.33 3.94 5.91
C THR A 613 -77.70 4.90 4.92
N LEU A 614 -77.52 6.15 5.33
CA LEU A 614 -76.76 7.16 4.63
C LEU A 614 -75.44 7.37 5.36
N PHE A 615 -74.34 7.20 4.66
CA PHE A 615 -72.98 7.39 5.20
C PHE A 615 -72.08 7.95 4.09
N ARG A 616 -70.89 8.44 4.43
CA ARG A 616 -69.91 8.92 3.44
C ARG A 616 -68.53 8.33 3.74
N GLN A 617 -67.63 8.47 2.78
CA GLN A 617 -66.24 8.02 2.92
C GLN A 617 -65.31 9.17 2.60
N ARG A 618 -64.24 9.32 3.40
CA ARG A 618 -63.13 10.25 3.13
C ARG A 618 -62.03 9.50 2.40
N HIS A 619 -61.57 10.06 1.29
CA HIS A 619 -60.60 9.44 0.41
C HIS A 619 -59.22 10.08 0.57
N TYR A 620 -58.19 9.27 0.36
CA TYR A 620 -56.79 9.71 0.34
C TYR A 620 -56.01 8.87 -0.67
N THR A 621 -54.90 9.39 -1.19
CA THR A 621 -53.98 8.63 -2.04
C THR A 621 -52.69 8.33 -1.33
N HIS A 622 -52.09 7.18 -1.62
CA HIS A 622 -50.68 6.91 -1.36
C HIS A 622 -49.90 6.85 -2.66
N ASP A 623 -48.95 7.76 -2.80
CA ASP A 623 -47.84 7.64 -3.74
C ASP A 623 -46.73 6.83 -3.07
N ARG A 624 -46.53 5.60 -3.53
CA ARG A 624 -45.59 4.63 -2.95
C ARG A 624 -44.48 4.33 -3.95
N ARG A 625 -43.24 4.54 -3.51
CA ARG A 625 -42.02 4.19 -4.23
C ARG A 625 -41.21 3.20 -3.43
N GLU A 626 -40.99 2.01 -3.98
CA GLU A 626 -40.13 0.98 -3.41
C GLU A 626 -38.89 0.81 -4.27
N HIS A 627 -37.73 0.75 -3.65
CA HIS A 627 -36.46 0.40 -4.29
C HIS A 627 -35.86 -0.80 -3.55
N THR A 628 -35.80 -1.94 -4.24
CA THR A 628 -35.27 -3.18 -3.68
C THR A 628 -33.96 -3.54 -4.34
N LYS A 629 -32.90 -3.72 -3.55
CA LYS A 629 -31.57 -4.15 -4.00
C LYS A 629 -31.30 -5.58 -3.56
N PHE A 630 -30.77 -6.38 -4.47
CA PHE A 630 -30.45 -7.78 -4.23
C PHE A 630 -28.95 -8.03 -4.34
N ASN A 631 -28.42 -8.83 -3.40
CA ASN A 631 -27.05 -9.34 -3.38
C ASN A 631 -25.99 -8.26 -3.68
N LYS A 632 -25.98 -7.20 -2.88
CA LYS A 632 -24.91 -6.20 -2.96
C LYS A 632 -23.56 -6.88 -2.68
N GLU A 633 -22.55 -6.59 -3.48
CA GLU A 633 -21.19 -7.10 -3.34
C GLU A 633 -20.22 -5.92 -3.41
N ILE A 634 -19.23 -5.94 -2.51
CA ILE A 634 -18.07 -5.06 -2.55
C ILE A 634 -16.84 -5.92 -2.79
N ARG A 635 -16.00 -5.48 -3.72
CA ARG A 635 -14.71 -6.08 -3.98
C ARG A 635 -13.64 -5.01 -3.89
N GLU A 636 -12.68 -5.26 -3.03
CA GLU A 636 -11.48 -4.46 -2.84
C GLU A 636 -10.23 -5.24 -3.24
N ALA A 637 -9.25 -4.52 -3.77
CA ALA A 637 -7.93 -5.03 -4.11
C ALA A 637 -6.85 -4.00 -3.75
N PHE A 638 -5.71 -4.49 -3.28
CA PHE A 638 -4.53 -3.69 -2.97
C PHE A 638 -3.39 -4.11 -3.89
N ILE A 639 -2.74 -3.16 -4.55
CA ILE A 639 -1.61 -3.40 -5.43
C ILE A 639 -0.44 -2.55 -4.97
N VAL A 640 0.65 -3.19 -4.56
CA VAL A 640 1.93 -2.50 -4.33
C VAL A 640 2.59 -2.32 -5.70
N PRO A 641 2.81 -1.07 -6.16
CA PRO A 641 3.37 -0.83 -7.48
C PRO A 641 4.80 -1.37 -7.60
N TYR A 642 5.11 -1.88 -8.78
CA TYR A 642 6.47 -2.19 -9.20
C TYR A 642 7.32 -0.92 -9.14
N PHE A 643 8.59 -1.07 -8.73
CA PHE A 643 9.51 0.03 -8.45
C PHE A 643 9.18 0.93 -7.24
N GLN A 644 8.07 0.74 -6.52
CA GLN A 644 7.72 1.56 -5.35
C GLN A 644 7.12 0.71 -4.24
N ARG A 645 7.91 0.41 -3.21
CA ARG A 645 7.46 -0.43 -2.08
C ARG A 645 6.73 0.36 -1.01
N ASN A 646 6.98 1.66 -0.91
CA ASN A 646 6.31 2.51 0.07
C ASN A 646 5.03 3.11 -0.53
N ALA A 647 4.19 2.28 -1.16
CA ALA A 647 2.91 2.69 -1.72
C ALA A 647 1.92 1.52 -1.88
N VAL A 648 0.63 1.86 -1.91
CA VAL A 648 -0.43 0.96 -2.36
C VAL A 648 -1.45 1.69 -3.24
N ILE A 649 -1.83 1.05 -4.35
CA ILE A 649 -3.02 1.38 -5.12
C ILE A 649 -4.18 0.56 -4.53
N TYR A 650 -5.27 1.24 -4.19
CA TYR A 650 -6.49 0.64 -3.67
C TYR A 650 -7.59 0.71 -4.73
N ALA A 651 -8.11 -0.43 -5.15
CA ALA A 651 -9.19 -0.53 -6.12
C ALA A 651 -10.43 -1.12 -5.45
N GLU A 652 -11.57 -0.46 -5.64
CA GLU A 652 -12.86 -0.87 -5.11
C GLU A 652 -13.88 -0.95 -6.24
N THR A 653 -14.74 -1.97 -6.19
CA THR A 653 -15.98 -2.05 -6.95
C THR A 653 -17.16 -2.35 -6.02
N GLU A 654 -18.26 -1.62 -6.20
CA GLU A 654 -19.58 -1.93 -5.61
C GLU A 654 -20.54 -2.33 -6.74
N ARG A 655 -21.20 -3.48 -6.61
CA ARG A 655 -22.22 -3.94 -7.56
C ARG A 655 -23.41 -4.57 -6.83
N SER A 656 -24.59 -4.47 -7.42
CA SER A 656 -25.77 -5.25 -7.01
C SER A 656 -26.15 -6.18 -8.15
N ASP A 657 -26.62 -7.39 -7.86
CA ASP A 657 -27.02 -8.33 -8.92
C ASP A 657 -28.23 -7.81 -9.70
N ARG A 658 -29.23 -7.30 -8.98
CA ARG A 658 -30.49 -6.78 -9.51
C ARG A 658 -31.03 -5.68 -8.62
N GLU A 659 -31.67 -4.70 -9.25
CA GLU A 659 -32.45 -3.69 -8.56
C GLU A 659 -33.86 -3.64 -9.14
N TYR A 660 -34.87 -3.61 -8.27
CA TYR A 660 -36.27 -3.48 -8.68
C TYR A 660 -36.83 -2.19 -8.12
N VAL A 661 -37.48 -1.41 -8.99
CA VAL A 661 -38.25 -0.25 -8.58
C VAL A 661 -39.73 -0.52 -8.83
N LYS A 662 -40.53 -0.25 -7.80
CA LYS A 662 -41.99 -0.30 -7.85
C LYS A 662 -42.52 1.08 -7.50
N GLU A 663 -43.27 1.66 -8.42
CA GLU A 663 -43.96 2.93 -8.21
C GLU A 663 -45.46 2.70 -8.34
N SER A 664 -46.26 3.18 -7.38
CA SER A 664 -47.70 3.05 -7.45
C SER A 664 -48.40 4.22 -6.80
N LEU A 665 -49.45 4.71 -7.46
CA LEU A 665 -50.42 5.61 -6.88
C LEU A 665 -51.73 4.85 -6.68
N LYS A 666 -52.16 4.69 -5.44
CA LYS A 666 -53.43 4.02 -5.10
C LYS A 666 -54.31 4.92 -4.25
N MET A 667 -55.61 4.87 -4.51
CA MET A 667 -56.59 5.58 -3.70
C MET A 667 -57.22 4.63 -2.68
N TYR A 668 -57.29 5.12 -1.45
CA TYR A 668 -57.89 4.45 -0.32
C TYR A 668 -59.05 5.28 0.23
N SER A 669 -59.82 4.70 1.14
CA SER A 669 -60.97 5.35 1.75
C SER A 669 -61.17 4.88 3.17
N VAL A 670 -61.53 5.80 4.06
CA VAL A 670 -62.04 5.50 5.39
C VAL A 670 -63.53 5.85 5.43
N THR A 671 -64.33 5.01 6.07
CA THR A 671 -65.76 5.29 6.27
C THR A 671 -65.92 6.26 7.45
N ASP A 672 -66.71 7.30 7.25
CA ASP A 672 -67.03 8.27 8.30
C ASP A 672 -67.83 7.59 9.42
N PRO A 673 -67.44 7.70 10.71
CA PRO A 673 -68.17 7.09 11.83
C PRO A 673 -69.58 7.69 12.01
N ASN A 674 -69.87 8.83 11.37
CA ASN A 674 -71.16 9.51 11.35
C ASN A 674 -72.03 8.97 10.21
N SER A 675 -73.13 8.29 10.58
CA SER A 675 -74.12 7.76 9.64
C SER A 675 -75.55 8.10 10.06
N TYR A 676 -76.49 8.01 9.14
CA TYR A 676 -77.89 8.35 9.37
C TYR A 676 -78.79 7.23 8.94
N GLU A 677 -79.76 6.90 9.78
CA GLU A 677 -80.85 6.04 9.37
C GLU A 677 -81.84 6.85 8.55
N ILE A 678 -81.97 6.46 7.28
CA ILE A 678 -82.85 7.13 6.32
C ILE A 678 -84.08 6.27 6.05
N TRP A 679 -85.21 6.89 5.71
CA TRP A 679 -86.35 6.17 5.18
C TRP A 679 -87.12 6.98 4.14
N THR A 680 -87.84 6.25 3.30
CA THR A 680 -88.82 6.80 2.37
C THR A 680 -89.95 5.80 2.12
N TYR A 681 -90.93 6.17 1.29
CA TYR A 681 -92.05 5.31 0.95
C TYR A 681 -92.41 5.44 -0.53
N ASP A 682 -92.73 4.29 -1.13
CA ASP A 682 -93.05 4.11 -2.53
C ASP A 682 -93.85 2.80 -2.65
N LEU A 683 -95.01 2.85 -3.31
CA LEU A 683 -95.91 1.71 -3.34
C LEU A 683 -95.30 0.49 -4.07
N GLU A 684 -94.44 0.72 -5.05
CA GLU A 684 -93.85 -0.32 -5.90
C GLU A 684 -92.58 -0.90 -5.30
N ILE A 685 -91.72 -0.03 -4.74
CA ILE A 685 -90.35 -0.40 -4.35
C ILE A 685 -89.97 -0.03 -2.90
N ARG A 686 -90.82 0.62 -2.11
CA ARG A 686 -90.54 0.96 -0.70
C ARG A 686 -91.79 0.82 0.14
N ASN A 687 -92.39 -0.38 0.12
CA ASN A 687 -93.69 -0.65 0.72
C ASN A 687 -93.64 -1.53 1.98
N PHE A 688 -92.49 -2.16 2.25
CA PHE A 688 -92.30 -3.01 3.42
C PHE A 688 -91.62 -2.21 4.53
N ASN A 689 -92.39 -1.88 5.57
CA ASN A 689 -91.89 -1.06 6.66
C ASN A 689 -90.89 -1.84 7.54
N ASN A 690 -89.65 -1.41 7.52
CA ASN A 690 -88.58 -1.86 8.42
C ASN A 690 -87.93 -0.70 9.19
N ALA A 691 -88.48 0.51 9.08
CA ALA A 691 -87.93 1.69 9.76
C ALA A 691 -88.36 1.70 11.25
N PRO A 692 -87.44 1.87 12.20
CA PRO A 692 -87.75 1.98 13.61
C PRO A 692 -88.38 3.35 13.97
N LYS A 693 -88.17 4.38 13.14
CA LYS A 693 -88.68 5.74 13.36
C LYS A 693 -89.08 6.41 12.03
N ARG A 694 -90.23 7.09 12.00
CA ARG A 694 -90.83 7.73 10.81
C ARG A 694 -91.60 9.01 11.18
N THR A 695 -90.88 10.05 11.57
CA THR A 695 -91.44 11.33 12.05
C THR A 695 -91.33 12.48 11.03
N GLY A 696 -90.61 12.27 9.92
CA GLY A 696 -90.45 13.22 8.82
C GLY A 696 -91.77 13.66 8.20
N THR A 697 -91.91 14.96 7.95
CA THR A 697 -93.10 15.57 7.35
C THR A 697 -92.72 16.52 6.23
N PRO A 698 -93.34 16.43 5.03
CA PRO A 698 -94.46 15.55 4.64
C PRO A 698 -94.13 14.05 4.56
N PHE A 699 -95.16 13.21 4.61
CA PHE A 699 -95.02 11.76 4.39
C PHE A 699 -94.55 11.49 2.95
N PRO A 700 -93.47 10.71 2.75
CA PRO A 700 -92.96 10.41 1.42
C PRO A 700 -93.95 9.68 0.51
N VAL A 701 -93.98 10.07 -0.76
CA VAL A 701 -94.69 9.37 -1.85
C VAL A 701 -93.72 9.24 -3.00
N ASP A 702 -93.72 8.09 -3.68
CA ASP A 702 -92.84 7.80 -4.82
C ASP A 702 -91.35 8.05 -4.53
N SER A 703 -90.91 7.67 -3.33
CA SER A 703 -89.54 7.86 -2.81
C SER A 703 -89.11 9.33 -2.57
N TYR A 704 -90.06 10.27 -2.47
CA TYR A 704 -89.78 11.70 -2.24
C TYR A 704 -90.67 12.30 -1.12
N PRO A 705 -90.11 12.95 -0.10
CA PRO A 705 -88.68 13.07 0.21
C PRO A 705 -88.09 11.79 0.86
N VAL A 706 -86.78 11.74 1.04
CA VAL A 706 -86.08 10.76 1.88
C VAL A 706 -85.70 11.45 3.19
N TRP A 707 -86.18 10.93 4.31
CA TRP A 707 -85.94 11.51 5.63
C TRP A 707 -84.82 10.78 6.37
N ALA A 708 -83.81 11.49 6.85
CA ALA A 708 -82.91 11.02 7.89
C ALA A 708 -83.58 11.22 9.26
N GLU A 709 -83.71 10.17 10.07
CA GLU A 709 -84.50 10.19 11.33
C GLU A 709 -83.67 10.08 12.59
N THR A 710 -82.52 9.42 12.46
CA THR A 710 -81.61 9.10 13.56
C THR A 710 -80.19 9.34 13.07
N TYR A 711 -79.46 10.15 13.83
CA TYR A 711 -78.02 10.27 13.71
C TYR A 711 -77.37 9.17 14.56
N ASN A 712 -76.48 8.39 13.93
CA ASN A 712 -75.76 7.30 14.54
C ASN A 712 -74.25 7.60 14.47
N TYR A 713 -73.60 7.52 15.63
CA TYR A 713 -72.14 7.60 15.74
C TYR A 713 -71.57 6.24 16.15
N SER A 714 -70.64 5.72 15.36
CA SER A 714 -69.93 4.47 15.68
C SER A 714 -68.88 4.71 16.76
N ASN A 715 -69.11 4.20 17.97
CA ASN A 715 -68.14 4.30 19.09
C ASN A 715 -67.01 3.26 19.03
N TYR A 716 -66.90 2.49 17.94
CA TYR A 716 -65.91 1.42 17.78
C TYR A 716 -64.68 1.84 16.95
N GLY A 717 -64.47 3.14 16.77
CA GLY A 717 -63.50 3.64 15.80
C GLY A 717 -62.06 3.27 16.09
N SER A 718 -61.36 2.84 15.04
CA SER A 718 -59.89 2.87 14.99
C SER A 718 -59.42 4.32 14.88
N ALA A 719 -58.16 4.62 15.19
CA ALA A 719 -57.60 5.97 14.97
C ALA A 719 -57.74 6.40 13.48
N ALA A 720 -57.93 5.45 12.56
CA ALA A 720 -58.17 5.76 11.16
C ALA A 720 -59.53 6.42 10.94
N GLU A 721 -60.55 6.11 11.75
CA GLU A 721 -61.88 6.72 11.64
C GLU A 721 -61.86 8.19 12.08
N ASP A 722 -60.93 8.59 12.98
CA ASP A 722 -60.74 10.00 13.37
C ASP A 722 -60.39 10.89 12.18
N PHE A 723 -59.69 10.36 11.17
CA PHE A 723 -59.40 11.10 9.94
C PHE A 723 -60.67 11.44 9.15
N ALA A 724 -61.67 10.57 9.19
CA ALA A 724 -62.95 10.73 8.52
C ALA A 724 -64.05 11.29 9.43
N ASP A 725 -63.73 11.69 10.67
CA ASP A 725 -64.69 12.25 11.61
C ASP A 725 -64.66 13.79 11.57
N GLU A 726 -65.68 14.38 10.93
CA GLU A 726 -65.94 15.83 11.01
C GLU A 726 -67.24 16.14 11.80
N GLY A 727 -67.74 15.16 12.56
CA GLY A 727 -69.01 15.24 13.28
C GLY A 727 -70.25 15.17 12.38
N ASP A 728 -71.39 15.62 12.92
CA ASP A 728 -72.67 15.65 12.21
C ASP A 728 -72.61 16.59 10.99
N TRP A 729 -72.45 15.98 9.82
CA TRP A 729 -72.33 16.64 8.53
C TRP A 729 -73.66 16.94 7.84
N ILE A 730 -74.79 16.51 8.40
CA ILE A 730 -76.12 16.94 7.95
C ILE A 730 -76.56 18.18 8.73
N GLY A 731 -76.16 18.29 10.00
CA GLY A 731 -76.26 19.50 10.82
C GLY A 731 -77.69 19.96 11.12
N ALA A 732 -78.69 19.14 10.81
CA ALA A 732 -80.10 19.45 10.94
C ALA A 732 -80.72 18.68 12.11
N SER A 733 -81.66 19.32 12.82
CA SER A 733 -82.49 18.62 13.82
C SER A 733 -83.28 17.52 13.12
N MET A 734 -82.98 16.26 13.44
CA MET A 734 -83.69 15.12 12.85
C MET A 734 -85.20 15.19 13.18
N PRO A 735 -86.09 14.99 12.20
CA PRO A 735 -85.82 14.46 10.87
C PRO A 735 -85.35 15.52 9.84
N ALA A 736 -84.38 15.16 9.00
CA ALA A 736 -83.81 16.03 7.96
C ALA A 736 -84.09 15.48 6.55
N ASP A 737 -84.43 16.34 5.59
CA ASP A 737 -84.62 15.93 4.19
C ASP A 737 -83.25 15.72 3.54
N VAL A 738 -82.97 14.48 3.17
CA VAL A 738 -81.70 14.05 2.56
C VAL A 738 -81.91 13.49 1.16
N THR A 739 -83.03 13.83 0.53
CA THR A 739 -83.38 13.32 -0.80
C THR A 739 -82.25 13.52 -1.80
N ASP A 740 -81.60 14.68 -1.78
CA ASP A 740 -80.52 15.03 -2.71
C ASP A 740 -79.25 14.17 -2.54
N TYR A 741 -79.06 13.58 -1.36
CA TYR A 741 -78.00 12.61 -1.10
C TYR A 741 -78.43 11.18 -1.38
N ALA A 742 -79.73 10.89 -1.22
CA ALA A 742 -80.25 9.54 -1.22
C ALA A 742 -80.86 9.09 -2.55
N ASN A 743 -81.20 10.00 -3.46
CA ASN A 743 -81.80 9.71 -4.77
C ASN A 743 -81.03 10.39 -5.92
N PRO A 744 -80.93 9.75 -7.10
CA PRO A 744 -80.43 10.42 -8.31
C PRO A 744 -81.30 11.60 -8.73
N PRO A 745 -80.73 12.64 -9.38
CA PRO A 745 -81.50 13.74 -9.93
C PRO A 745 -82.65 13.24 -10.82
N GLY A 746 -83.89 13.47 -10.39
CA GLY A 746 -85.10 13.06 -11.12
C GLY A 746 -85.40 11.55 -11.10
N GLY A 747 -84.78 10.77 -10.21
CA GLY A 747 -85.04 9.34 -10.06
C GLY A 747 -85.17 8.89 -8.60
N ARG A 748 -85.25 7.57 -8.41
CA ARG A 748 -85.41 6.91 -7.10
C ARG A 748 -84.37 5.81 -6.91
N THR A 749 -83.84 5.68 -5.69
CA THR A 749 -82.81 4.67 -5.38
C THR A 749 -83.42 3.30 -5.14
N LEU A 750 -82.96 2.28 -5.89
CA LEU A 750 -83.45 0.89 -5.79
C LEU A 750 -82.80 0.08 -4.66
N ILE A 751 -81.48 0.18 -4.50
CA ILE A 751 -80.75 -0.48 -3.41
C ILE A 751 -79.69 0.47 -2.87
N GLN A 752 -78.92 1.08 -3.77
CA GLN A 752 -77.88 2.03 -3.39
C GLN A 752 -77.74 3.16 -4.42
N TYR A 753 -77.36 4.35 -3.96
CA TYR A 753 -77.07 5.51 -4.78
C TYR A 753 -76.01 6.39 -4.11
N GLY A 754 -75.22 7.10 -4.92
CA GLY A 754 -74.09 7.89 -4.45
C GLY A 754 -72.84 7.04 -4.21
N GLY A 755 -71.93 7.51 -3.36
CA GLY A 755 -70.64 6.85 -3.12
C GLY A 755 -69.60 7.09 -4.23
N ASP A 756 -69.81 8.10 -5.09
CA ASP A 756 -68.83 8.47 -6.12
C ASP A 756 -67.51 8.91 -5.47
N LYS A 757 -66.43 8.20 -5.79
CA LYS A 757 -65.07 8.50 -5.34
C LYS A 757 -64.46 9.68 -6.14
N PRO A 758 -63.53 10.46 -5.57
CA PRO A 758 -62.75 11.44 -6.33
C PRO A 758 -62.06 10.82 -7.56
N ASN A 759 -61.87 11.60 -8.62
CA ASN A 759 -61.22 11.11 -9.83
C ASN A 759 -59.69 11.06 -9.64
N VAL A 760 -59.13 9.85 -9.64
CA VAL A 760 -57.70 9.57 -9.53
C VAL A 760 -57.34 8.51 -10.55
N GLU A 761 -56.33 8.79 -11.37
CA GLU A 761 -55.73 7.79 -12.25
C GLU A 761 -54.72 6.97 -11.45
N GLU A 762 -55.19 5.86 -10.89
CA GLU A 762 -54.35 4.91 -10.16
C GLU A 762 -53.44 4.16 -11.13
N TYR A 763 -52.18 3.95 -10.74
CA TYR A 763 -51.21 3.20 -11.53
C TYR A 763 -50.33 2.33 -10.64
N GLU A 764 -49.74 1.30 -11.26
CA GLU A 764 -48.68 0.50 -10.66
C GLU A 764 -47.70 0.13 -11.77
N GLU A 765 -46.48 0.64 -11.65
CA GLU A 765 -45.37 0.37 -12.56
C GLU A 765 -44.29 -0.41 -11.82
N ASN A 766 -43.79 -1.45 -12.47
CA ASN A 766 -42.70 -2.27 -11.97
C ASN A 766 -41.66 -2.40 -13.08
N TYR A 767 -40.43 -2.05 -12.78
CA TYR A 767 -39.33 -2.20 -13.74
C TYR A 767 -38.04 -2.61 -13.03
N GLU A 768 -37.26 -3.41 -13.76
CA GLU A 768 -35.93 -3.83 -13.32
C GLU A 768 -34.91 -2.78 -13.78
N ILE A 769 -34.04 -2.37 -12.86
CA ILE A 769 -32.88 -1.54 -13.15
C ILE A 769 -31.67 -2.47 -13.20
N HIS A 770 -30.87 -2.34 -14.25
CA HIS A 770 -29.53 -2.91 -14.29
C HIS A 770 -28.56 -1.88 -13.72
N PRO A 771 -28.15 -2.00 -12.44
CA PRO A 771 -27.27 -1.01 -11.84
C PRO A 771 -25.88 -1.10 -12.47
N ASP A 772 -25.35 0.04 -12.89
CA ASP A 772 -23.95 0.12 -13.27
C ASP A 772 -23.07 -0.07 -12.03
N PRO A 773 -22.02 -0.93 -12.10
CA PRO A 773 -21.07 -1.06 -11.02
C PRO A 773 -20.39 0.29 -10.75
N LYS A 774 -20.22 0.64 -9.48
CA LYS A 774 -19.42 1.78 -9.07
C LYS A 774 -17.98 1.35 -8.92
N TYR A 775 -17.07 2.24 -9.31
CA TYR A 775 -15.64 2.00 -9.24
C TYR A 775 -14.98 3.15 -8.49
N VAL A 776 -14.01 2.83 -7.63
CA VAL A 776 -13.17 3.85 -6.98
C VAL A 776 -11.73 3.37 -6.96
N LEU A 777 -10.80 4.18 -7.44
CA LEU A 777 -9.36 3.93 -7.39
C LEU A 777 -8.70 5.00 -6.53
N LYS A 778 -7.95 4.58 -5.51
CA LYS A 778 -7.23 5.46 -4.59
C LYS A 778 -5.76 5.06 -4.53
N LEU A 779 -4.93 5.96 -4.03
CA LEU A 779 -3.48 5.78 -3.90
C LEU A 779 -3.00 6.29 -2.54
N SER A 780 -2.21 5.46 -1.85
CA SER A 780 -1.40 5.88 -0.71
C SER A 780 0.08 5.77 -1.10
N MET A 781 0.78 6.90 -1.10
CA MET A 781 2.18 7.07 -1.56
C MET A 781 2.70 8.47 -1.21
N MET A 782 1.78 9.43 -1.19
CA MET A 782 1.99 10.79 -0.69
C MET A 782 1.56 10.85 0.78
N GLU A 783 1.89 11.95 1.46
CA GLU A 783 1.54 12.18 2.88
C GLU A 783 0.03 12.02 3.12
N THR A 784 -0.80 12.53 2.20
CA THR A 784 -2.25 12.31 2.21
C THR A 784 -2.66 11.29 1.15
N PRO A 785 -3.57 10.35 1.48
CA PRO A 785 -4.15 9.46 0.48
C PRO A 785 -4.99 10.22 -0.54
N LEU A 786 -4.99 9.77 -1.80
CA LEU A 786 -5.62 10.47 -2.92
C LEU A 786 -6.59 9.57 -3.69
N GLU A 787 -7.69 10.14 -4.19
CA GLU A 787 -8.51 9.51 -5.21
C GLU A 787 -7.89 9.74 -6.59
N VAL A 788 -7.74 8.66 -7.37
CA VAL A 788 -7.18 8.69 -8.72
C VAL A 788 -8.30 8.86 -9.76
N HIS A 789 -9.32 8.01 -9.71
CA HIS A 789 -10.55 8.14 -10.53
C HIS A 789 -11.67 7.17 -10.10
N THR A 790 -12.87 7.39 -10.65
CA THR A 790 -14.07 6.56 -10.44
C THR A 790 -14.53 5.77 -11.68
N ARG A 791 -13.70 5.72 -12.72
CA ARG A 791 -13.93 4.92 -13.95
C ARG A 791 -13.65 3.44 -13.70
N LYS A 792 -14.10 2.55 -14.60
CA LYS A 792 -13.80 1.10 -14.52
C LYS A 792 -12.29 0.82 -14.52
N HIS A 793 -11.84 0.01 -13.55
CA HIS A 793 -10.45 -0.42 -13.40
C HIS A 793 -10.17 -1.72 -14.15
N ASN A 794 -8.89 -2.15 -14.16
CA ASN A 794 -8.49 -3.44 -14.71
C ASN A 794 -9.09 -4.61 -13.91
N ASP A 795 -9.92 -5.45 -14.56
CA ASP A 795 -10.56 -6.61 -13.92
C ASP A 795 -9.54 -7.63 -13.37
N GLN A 796 -8.27 -7.60 -13.82
CA GLN A 796 -7.20 -8.46 -13.32
C GLN A 796 -6.75 -8.12 -11.89
N TYR A 797 -7.08 -6.94 -11.37
CA TYR A 797 -6.81 -6.61 -9.95
C TYR A 797 -7.50 -7.59 -8.99
N TYR A 798 -8.64 -8.16 -9.41
CA TYR A 798 -9.46 -9.06 -8.60
C TYR A 798 -9.28 -10.55 -8.92
N LYS A 799 -8.40 -10.91 -9.86
CA LYS A 799 -8.16 -12.29 -10.34
C LYS A 799 -6.74 -12.74 -10.04
N TYR A 800 -6.39 -14.00 -10.26
CA TYR A 800 -5.01 -14.46 -10.09
C TYR A 800 -4.01 -13.71 -11.01
N SER A 801 -2.79 -13.51 -10.52
CA SER A 801 -1.67 -12.93 -11.28
C SER A 801 -0.38 -13.65 -10.88
N PRO A 802 0.27 -14.38 -11.81
CA PRO A 802 -0.21 -14.72 -13.14
C PRO A 802 -1.45 -15.63 -13.09
N ASP A 803 -2.38 -15.49 -14.04
CA ASP A 803 -3.50 -16.43 -14.17
C ASP A 803 -3.11 -17.74 -14.91
N ARG A 804 -4.05 -18.68 -15.06
CA ARG A 804 -3.80 -19.97 -15.74
C ARG A 804 -3.39 -19.85 -17.22
N TRP A 805 -3.57 -18.68 -17.83
CA TRP A 805 -3.17 -18.39 -19.21
C TRP A 805 -1.91 -17.52 -19.29
N GLY A 806 -1.33 -17.16 -18.13
CA GLY A 806 -0.13 -16.33 -18.03
C GLY A 806 -0.38 -14.82 -18.10
N LEU A 807 -1.64 -14.35 -18.01
CA LEU A 807 -1.92 -12.92 -17.90
C LEU A 807 -1.46 -12.42 -16.53
N THR A 808 -0.85 -11.24 -16.51
CA THR A 808 -0.26 -10.65 -15.30
C THR A 808 -0.79 -9.23 -15.06
N VAL A 809 -0.78 -8.82 -13.80
CA VAL A 809 -0.97 -7.42 -13.40
C VAL A 809 0.39 -6.74 -13.38
N TYR A 810 0.53 -5.63 -14.09
CA TYR A 810 1.70 -4.77 -14.03
C TYR A 810 1.24 -3.35 -13.76
N GLU A 811 1.51 -2.86 -12.54
CA GLU A 811 1.40 -1.45 -12.21
C GLU A 811 2.73 -1.01 -11.65
N ASP A 812 3.30 0.09 -12.13
CA ASP A 812 4.57 0.64 -11.69
C ASP A 812 4.42 2.09 -11.21
N ALA A 813 5.40 2.59 -10.47
CA ALA A 813 5.42 3.97 -10.01
C ALA A 813 6.84 4.54 -9.96
N SER A 814 6.92 5.87 -9.94
CA SER A 814 8.17 6.59 -9.69
C SER A 814 7.91 7.80 -8.80
N LYS A 815 8.89 8.20 -7.99
CA LYS A 815 8.80 9.33 -7.07
C LYS A 815 10.19 9.94 -6.87
N VAL A 816 10.25 11.27 -6.76
CA VAL A 816 11.44 11.97 -6.25
C VAL A 816 11.49 11.74 -4.75
N VAL A 817 12.59 11.17 -4.26
CA VAL A 817 12.79 10.88 -2.83
C VAL A 817 13.75 11.83 -2.16
N PHE A 818 14.52 12.61 -2.92
CA PHE A 818 15.44 13.63 -2.38
C PHE A 818 15.49 14.89 -3.25
N GLY A 819 15.45 16.06 -2.61
CA GLY A 819 15.32 17.37 -3.26
C GLY A 819 14.01 18.08 -2.93
N ASN A 820 13.88 19.34 -3.35
CA ASN A 820 12.71 20.18 -3.10
C ASN A 820 11.50 19.86 -3.99
N ALA A 821 11.68 19.13 -5.09
CA ALA A 821 10.59 18.79 -5.99
C ALA A 821 9.69 17.70 -5.40
N SER A 822 8.43 18.05 -5.14
CA SER A 822 7.39 17.04 -4.84
C SER A 822 6.85 16.50 -6.16
N TYR A 823 7.27 15.32 -6.57
CA TYR A 823 6.82 14.66 -7.79
C TYR A 823 6.70 13.15 -7.65
N ALA A 824 5.60 12.59 -8.17
CA ALA A 824 5.46 11.16 -8.37
C ALA A 824 4.50 10.85 -9.53
N ASN A 825 4.59 9.64 -10.09
CA ASN A 825 3.63 9.13 -11.08
C ASN A 825 3.37 7.64 -10.93
N ILE A 826 2.26 7.16 -11.51
CA ILE A 826 1.86 5.75 -11.54
C ILE A 826 1.47 5.33 -12.97
N SER A 827 1.57 4.04 -13.30
CA SER A 827 1.29 3.49 -14.64
C SER A 827 -0.13 3.67 -15.14
N ILE A 828 -1.09 3.86 -14.23
CA ILE A 828 -2.49 4.10 -14.57
C ILE A 828 -2.58 5.35 -15.46
N LYS A 829 -3.36 5.26 -16.53
CA LYS A 829 -3.47 6.29 -17.55
C LYS A 829 -4.68 7.21 -17.36
N THR A 830 -4.45 8.49 -17.59
CA THR A 830 -5.50 9.51 -17.74
C THR A 830 -6.21 9.35 -19.09
N GLU A 831 -7.27 10.13 -19.33
CA GLU A 831 -7.94 10.19 -20.66
C GLU A 831 -7.03 10.70 -21.77
N ALA A 832 -5.97 11.44 -21.43
CA ALA A 832 -4.97 11.92 -22.38
C ALA A 832 -3.86 10.88 -22.66
N GLU A 833 -4.03 9.62 -22.25
CA GLU A 833 -3.07 8.53 -22.41
C GLU A 833 -1.70 8.76 -21.72
N THR A 834 -1.59 9.75 -20.84
CA THR A 834 -0.42 9.97 -19.97
C THR A 834 -0.63 9.31 -18.61
N ARG A 835 0.48 9.06 -17.91
CA ARG A 835 0.46 8.55 -16.53
C ARG A 835 -0.22 9.55 -15.59
N TYR A 836 -0.93 9.05 -14.57
CA TYR A 836 -1.36 9.92 -13.46
C TYR A 836 -0.12 10.43 -12.73
N ARG A 837 -0.08 11.73 -12.48
CA ARG A 837 1.02 12.42 -11.79
C ARG A 837 0.52 13.17 -10.57
N PHE A 838 1.40 13.30 -9.59
CA PHE A 838 1.17 14.00 -8.34
C PHE A 838 2.33 14.96 -8.11
N GLY A 839 2.02 16.22 -7.82
CA GLY A 839 3.02 17.27 -7.77
C GLY A 839 3.62 17.61 -9.15
N TYR A 840 4.83 18.17 -9.16
CA TYR A 840 5.46 18.71 -10.36
C TYR A 840 6.99 18.62 -10.28
N SER A 841 7.60 18.25 -11.40
CA SER A 841 9.01 18.50 -11.69
C SER A 841 9.11 18.88 -13.16
N ARG A 842 9.90 19.92 -13.47
CA ARG A 842 10.13 20.33 -14.87
C ARG A 842 10.95 19.33 -15.67
N LEU A 843 11.61 18.40 -14.99
CA LEU A 843 12.45 17.38 -15.60
C LEU A 843 11.61 16.25 -16.20
N ALA A 844 10.54 15.84 -15.53
CA ALA A 844 9.74 14.65 -15.87
C ALA A 844 8.70 14.87 -16.98
N ASP A 845 8.62 13.94 -17.93
CA ASP A 845 7.70 14.00 -19.07
C ASP A 845 6.33 13.33 -18.85
N ASN A 846 6.17 12.60 -17.72
CA ASN A 846 4.98 11.83 -17.33
C ASN A 846 4.59 10.67 -18.27
N LYS A 847 5.50 10.14 -19.09
CA LYS A 847 5.24 9.01 -20.00
C LYS A 847 5.74 7.69 -19.47
N THR A 848 6.79 7.69 -18.65
CA THR A 848 7.41 6.48 -18.09
C THR A 848 7.56 6.58 -16.56
N ALA A 849 7.93 5.48 -15.93
CA ALA A 849 8.45 5.49 -14.57
C ALA A 849 9.91 5.98 -14.62
N HIS A 850 10.12 7.24 -14.22
CA HIS A 850 11.41 7.93 -14.32
C HIS A 850 12.44 7.40 -13.33
N THR A 851 13.74 7.54 -13.65
CA THR A 851 14.84 7.36 -12.67
C THR A 851 15.41 8.72 -12.32
N PHE A 852 15.20 9.16 -11.10
CA PHE A 852 15.82 10.37 -10.57
C PHE A 852 17.18 10.01 -9.97
N ILE A 853 18.19 10.85 -10.21
CA ILE A 853 19.52 10.71 -9.65
C ILE A 853 20.00 12.05 -9.08
N GLY A 854 20.88 12.01 -8.09
CA GLY A 854 21.35 13.21 -7.39
C GLY A 854 20.21 13.88 -6.61
N VAL A 855 20.10 15.19 -6.73
CA VAL A 855 19.13 16.03 -6.00
C VAL A 855 18.21 16.74 -6.97
N ILE A 856 16.89 16.64 -6.77
CA ILE A 856 15.91 17.22 -7.70
C ILE A 856 15.16 18.37 -7.02
N ASN A 857 15.56 19.60 -7.33
CA ASN A 857 14.95 20.81 -6.76
C ASN A 857 13.89 21.47 -7.67
N GLU A 858 13.66 20.94 -8.88
CA GLU A 858 13.01 21.67 -9.98
C GLU A 858 11.86 20.95 -10.70
#